data_AF-A0A0F2MG49-F1
#
_entry.id   AF-A0A0F2MG49-F1
#
_cell.length_a   1.000
_cell.length_b   1.000
_cell.length_c   1.000
_cell.angle_alpha   90.00
_cell.angle_beta   90.00
_cell.angle_gamma   90.00
#
_symmetry.space_group_name_H-M   'P 1'
#
loop_
_entity.id
_entity.type
_entity.pdbx_description
1 polymer ?
#
loop_
_entity_poly.entity_id
_entity_poly.type
_entity_poly.pdbx_seq_one_letter_code
_entity_poly.pdbx_strand_id
1 'polypeptide(L)'
;MSWLPHGRSKTGLLFDDGHGQSATVPAVAAYRGRLWCIWTDLDGQLWYSQTGGSGNEEQFGRPVLFAETGLPVMANLNGVLHMVIVQPGSGLMTHFIHDDDDASVAWANLGPLDADAGLVAHSTPAIIAFHNKIFLVFLRDGQLYYTIWSALGPDARQWTVPQLAAGPEERFRGIPALFVFEGVLHVLCGADTEERHIIGYRYDYIGQTWTQTDDVSEGRAATGVSAVSFGSSAYLGIIESGPSDETHAVYVAAFNNGVWAPHEPVADTTAADPPQITILNGRVHCIFNDNTKTRDLRWYSRPVLQYSLTSWMAGLPDDQPVSNFTIPGTHDSCARSNIPFVRTQYLSISQQLALGIRFFDLRLRRHKDGQLYCYHGGIPIDYPKYLSFESVMDAIWSFMSPGANPEDASDVPPLTETVLISINNDDHSKEQTDNPAVFYSSVSDAIASTPPWPNGQHRWYTEPLTPKLGDVRGKAVLLRRYAGDPTIQPTARQGIDLSAWLDDNPDFTIVTPTQIRIRLQDKWKFAHRIALHDLIASKGEFVQKMMENASSGSADTNEPHDWYINFCSAVGDPAEHGEIAEAKWIAVGAHSQFIGKWVPGMNVLSNEYLQKNYGATKGRARLGIVNLDYPELPESNNVVARLIESNF
;
A
#
# COMPACT_ATOMS: atom_id res chain seq x y z
N MET A 1 3.37 -21.86 7.20
CA MET A 1 2.40 -21.54 6.14
C MET A 1 3.02 -21.98 4.82
N SER A 2 2.29 -22.67 3.94
CA SER A 2 2.85 -23.19 2.69
C SER A 2 2.91 -22.12 1.59
N TRP A 3 3.87 -22.27 0.67
CA TRP A 3 3.89 -21.55 -0.59
C TRP A 3 2.69 -21.94 -1.46
N LEU A 4 1.98 -20.95 -1.98
CA LEU A 4 0.87 -21.14 -2.91
C LEU A 4 1.34 -20.85 -4.33
N PRO A 5 1.15 -21.78 -5.29
CA PRO A 5 1.36 -21.50 -6.70
C PRO A 5 0.29 -20.56 -7.23
N HIS A 6 0.68 -19.68 -8.15
CA HIS A 6 -0.21 -18.77 -8.86
C HIS A 6 -0.21 -19.05 -10.36
N GLY A 7 -0.90 -18.19 -11.12
CA GLY A 7 -1.09 -18.36 -12.55
C GLY A 7 -2.45 -18.98 -12.86
N ARG A 8 -2.85 -18.89 -14.13
CA ARG A 8 -4.18 -19.31 -14.59
C ARG A 8 -4.45 -20.80 -14.33
N SER A 9 -3.44 -21.65 -14.48
CA SER A 9 -3.51 -23.08 -14.18
C SER A 9 -3.25 -23.46 -12.72
N LYS A 10 -2.90 -22.50 -11.85
CA LYS A 10 -2.45 -22.71 -10.46
C LYS A 10 -1.30 -23.73 -10.32
N THR A 11 -0.53 -23.92 -11.38
CA THR A 11 0.67 -24.80 -11.39
C THR A 11 1.96 -24.04 -11.06
N GLY A 12 1.85 -22.74 -10.80
CA GLY A 12 2.97 -21.85 -10.58
C GLY A 12 3.52 -21.25 -11.87
N LEU A 13 3.05 -21.65 -13.06
CA LEU A 13 3.40 -20.96 -14.30
C LEU A 13 2.80 -19.56 -14.35
N LEU A 14 3.63 -18.55 -14.57
CA LEU A 14 3.17 -17.16 -14.68
C LEU A 14 2.25 -16.98 -15.88
N PHE A 15 2.59 -17.61 -17.01
CA PHE A 15 1.81 -17.65 -18.24
C PHE A 15 1.75 -19.07 -18.79
N ASP A 16 0.54 -19.55 -19.13
CA ASP A 16 0.32 -20.90 -19.65
C ASP A 16 0.38 -21.00 -21.20
N ASP A 17 0.68 -19.88 -21.88
CA ASP A 17 0.61 -19.75 -23.34
C ASP A 17 1.98 -19.69 -24.03
N GLY A 18 3.07 -19.92 -23.29
CA GLY A 18 4.44 -19.90 -23.81
C GLY A 18 5.06 -18.51 -23.96
N HIS A 19 4.34 -17.43 -23.64
CA HIS A 19 4.90 -16.07 -23.62
C HIS A 19 5.66 -15.73 -22.33
N GLY A 20 5.72 -16.67 -21.38
CA GLY A 20 6.34 -16.49 -20.07
C GLY A 20 7.78 -16.98 -19.96
N GLN A 21 8.56 -17.07 -21.03
CA GLN A 21 9.95 -17.53 -20.97
C GLN A 21 10.89 -16.36 -20.73
N SER A 22 11.92 -16.52 -19.89
CA SER A 22 12.90 -15.46 -19.67
C SER A 22 14.36 -15.90 -19.70
N ALA A 23 15.15 -15.21 -20.53
CA ALA A 23 16.59 -15.40 -20.68
C ALA A 23 17.41 -14.84 -19.52
N THR A 24 16.82 -14.01 -18.68
CA THR A 24 17.51 -13.30 -17.60
C THR A 24 16.63 -13.31 -16.36
N VAL A 25 17.18 -12.77 -15.27
CA VAL A 25 16.36 -12.40 -14.11
C VAL A 25 15.21 -11.48 -14.56
N PRO A 26 13.95 -11.73 -14.14
CA PRO A 26 12.87 -10.77 -14.33
C PRO A 26 13.04 -9.57 -13.39
N ALA A 27 12.25 -8.51 -13.57
CA ALA A 27 12.08 -7.44 -12.60
C ALA A 27 10.64 -7.44 -12.08
N VAL A 28 10.49 -7.26 -10.76
CA VAL A 28 9.19 -7.30 -10.09
C VAL A 28 9.04 -6.12 -9.15
N ALA A 29 7.87 -5.48 -9.17
CA ALA A 29 7.55 -4.40 -8.24
C ALA A 29 6.07 -4.45 -7.84
N ALA A 30 5.77 -4.01 -6.62
CA ALA A 30 4.41 -3.62 -6.24
C ALA A 30 4.20 -2.17 -6.67
N TYR A 31 3.08 -1.89 -7.34
CA TYR A 31 2.74 -0.54 -7.76
C TYR A 31 1.23 -0.38 -7.86
N ARG A 32 0.69 0.66 -7.20
CA ARG A 32 -0.75 0.95 -7.10
C ARG A 32 -1.58 -0.31 -6.84
N GLY A 33 -1.22 -1.10 -5.83
CA GLY A 33 -1.97 -2.31 -5.44
C GLY A 33 -1.93 -3.47 -6.44
N ARG A 34 -0.93 -3.52 -7.32
CA ARG A 34 -0.73 -4.56 -8.34
C ARG A 34 0.71 -5.06 -8.33
N LEU A 35 0.91 -6.30 -8.75
CA LEU A 35 2.24 -6.79 -9.10
C LEU A 35 2.53 -6.45 -10.55
N TRP A 36 3.71 -5.94 -10.80
CA TRP A 36 4.27 -5.73 -12.12
C TRP A 36 5.43 -6.68 -12.33
N CYS A 37 5.52 -7.26 -13.52
CA CYS A 37 6.60 -8.13 -13.93
C CYS A 37 7.09 -7.69 -15.31
N ILE A 38 8.39 -7.50 -15.45
CA ILE A 38 9.08 -7.20 -16.72
C ILE A 38 10.16 -8.24 -16.92
N TRP A 39 10.30 -8.77 -18.12
CA TRP A 39 11.26 -9.82 -18.41
C TRP A 39 11.75 -9.76 -19.84
N THR A 40 12.96 -10.27 -20.05
CA THR A 40 13.55 -10.42 -21.39
C THR A 40 13.40 -11.87 -21.81
N ASP A 41 12.77 -12.10 -22.96
CA ASP A 41 12.54 -13.44 -23.49
C ASP A 41 13.82 -14.07 -24.09
N LEU A 42 13.70 -15.29 -24.61
CA LEU A 42 14.83 -16.03 -25.18
C LEU A 42 15.36 -15.44 -26.50
N ASP A 43 14.57 -14.60 -27.17
CA ASP A 43 14.96 -13.88 -28.40
C ASP A 43 15.50 -12.47 -28.09
N GLY A 44 15.59 -12.10 -26.81
CA GLY A 44 16.10 -10.81 -26.35
C GLY A 44 15.07 -9.68 -26.38
N GLN A 45 13.78 -9.98 -26.59
CA GLN A 45 12.71 -8.99 -26.55
C GLN A 45 12.26 -8.76 -25.11
N LEU A 46 11.96 -7.50 -24.78
CA LEU A 46 11.51 -7.12 -23.44
C LEU A 46 9.97 -7.08 -23.40
N TRP A 47 9.40 -7.70 -22.39
CA TRP A 47 7.95 -7.80 -22.18
C TRP A 47 7.58 -7.33 -20.79
N TYR A 48 6.37 -6.82 -20.62
CA TYR A 48 5.82 -6.52 -19.31
C TYR A 48 4.37 -6.95 -19.18
N SER A 49 3.95 -7.22 -17.95
CA SER A 49 2.56 -7.43 -17.57
C SER A 49 2.34 -7.02 -16.12
N GLN A 50 1.07 -6.90 -15.73
CA GLN A 50 0.66 -6.65 -14.36
C GLN A 50 -0.54 -7.52 -14.00
N THR A 51 -0.70 -7.82 -12.71
CA THR A 51 -1.99 -8.30 -12.19
C THR A 51 -3.02 -7.18 -12.33
N GLY A 52 -4.30 -7.51 -12.42
CA GLY A 52 -5.33 -6.48 -12.36
C GLY A 52 -5.49 -5.91 -10.94
N GLY A 53 -6.43 -4.97 -10.82
CA GLY A 53 -6.59 -4.11 -9.66
C GLY A 53 -7.58 -4.58 -8.61
N SER A 54 -8.14 -5.79 -8.69
CA SER A 54 -9.12 -6.23 -7.67
C SER A 54 -8.46 -6.73 -6.37
N GLY A 55 -7.14 -6.90 -6.34
CA GLY A 55 -6.36 -7.25 -5.15
C GLY A 55 -6.45 -8.72 -4.71
N ASN A 56 -7.32 -9.51 -5.34
CA ASN A 56 -7.47 -10.97 -5.18
C ASN A 56 -7.08 -11.74 -6.45
N GLU A 57 -6.39 -11.09 -7.39
CA GLU A 57 -6.09 -11.70 -8.68
C GLU A 57 -4.90 -12.65 -8.60
N GLU A 58 -5.14 -13.90 -8.99
CA GLU A 58 -4.13 -14.96 -9.03
C GLU A 58 -3.50 -15.10 -10.42
N GLN A 59 -3.60 -14.07 -11.28
CA GLN A 59 -3.05 -14.11 -12.64
C GLN A 59 -2.58 -12.74 -13.14
N PHE A 60 -1.57 -12.74 -14.01
CA PHE A 60 -1.14 -11.58 -14.78
C PHE A 60 -2.01 -11.40 -16.02
N GLY A 61 -2.19 -10.15 -16.44
CA GLY A 61 -2.84 -9.81 -17.70
C GLY A 61 -2.01 -10.22 -18.91
N ARG A 62 -2.52 -9.93 -20.11
CA ARG A 62 -1.81 -10.24 -21.36
C ARG A 62 -0.45 -9.52 -21.42
N PRO A 63 0.66 -10.23 -21.75
CA PRO A 63 1.97 -9.61 -21.97
C PRO A 63 1.92 -8.52 -23.04
N VAL A 64 2.66 -7.44 -22.80
CA VAL A 64 2.84 -6.30 -23.72
C VAL A 64 4.32 -6.20 -24.08
N LEU A 65 4.62 -6.11 -25.37
CA LEU A 65 5.97 -5.91 -25.87
C LEU A 65 6.44 -4.49 -25.55
N PHE A 66 7.65 -4.38 -25.01
CA PHE A 66 8.33 -3.11 -24.78
C PHE A 66 9.28 -2.80 -25.94
N ALA A 67 9.45 -1.52 -26.26
CA ALA A 67 10.18 -1.09 -27.47
C ALA A 67 11.71 -1.28 -27.37
N GLU A 68 12.25 -1.26 -26.16
CA GLU A 68 13.67 -1.46 -25.87
C GLU A 68 13.98 -2.91 -25.50
N THR A 69 15.27 -3.26 -25.45
CA THR A 69 15.77 -4.55 -24.97
C THR A 69 16.77 -4.34 -23.83
N GLY A 70 16.93 -5.33 -22.95
CA GLY A 70 17.98 -5.32 -21.94
C GLY A 70 17.59 -5.92 -20.59
N LEU A 71 18.25 -5.46 -19.53
CA LEU A 71 18.02 -5.93 -18.16
C LEU A 71 17.21 -4.86 -17.41
N PRO A 72 15.91 -5.09 -17.19
CA PRO A 72 15.06 -4.11 -16.50
C PRO A 72 15.25 -4.18 -14.97
N VAL A 73 15.04 -3.06 -14.30
CA VAL A 73 14.77 -2.99 -12.85
C VAL A 73 13.66 -1.96 -12.61
N MET A 74 12.85 -2.15 -11.56
CA MET A 74 11.70 -1.29 -11.27
C MET A 74 11.59 -0.87 -9.81
N ALA A 75 11.13 0.36 -9.57
CA ALA A 75 10.74 0.83 -8.25
C ALA A 75 9.59 1.83 -8.35
N ASN A 76 8.67 1.78 -7.40
CA ASN A 76 7.62 2.78 -7.26
C ASN A 76 8.12 3.92 -6.36
N LEU A 77 8.09 5.14 -6.89
CA LEU A 77 8.33 6.36 -6.13
C LEU A 77 7.04 7.18 -6.13
N ASN A 78 6.37 7.22 -4.98
CA ASN A 78 5.24 8.12 -4.74
C ASN A 78 4.14 8.02 -5.82
N GLY A 79 3.77 6.80 -6.20
CA GLY A 79 2.70 6.55 -7.16
C GLY A 79 3.11 6.71 -8.62
N VAL A 80 4.41 6.77 -8.90
CA VAL A 80 5.00 6.70 -10.25
C VAL A 80 5.94 5.50 -10.30
N LEU A 81 5.76 4.62 -11.28
CA LEU A 81 6.61 3.46 -11.48
C LEU A 81 7.81 3.86 -12.33
N HIS A 82 9.01 3.74 -11.78
CA HIS A 82 10.27 3.98 -12.48
C HIS A 82 10.84 2.67 -12.98
N MET A 83 11.41 2.69 -14.17
CA MET A 83 12.16 1.57 -14.73
C MET A 83 13.51 2.05 -15.26
N VAL A 84 14.59 1.32 -14.94
CA VAL A 84 15.88 1.49 -15.60
C VAL A 84 16.18 0.23 -16.39
N ILE A 85 16.58 0.38 -17.66
CA ILE A 85 16.97 -0.73 -18.52
C ILE A 85 18.46 -0.63 -18.80
N VAL A 86 19.20 -1.70 -18.50
CA VAL A 86 20.63 -1.83 -18.86
C VAL A 86 20.77 -2.55 -20.20
N GLN A 87 21.42 -1.90 -21.18
CA GLN A 87 21.67 -2.48 -22.48
C GLN A 87 22.74 -3.59 -22.39
N PRO A 88 22.48 -4.80 -22.92
CA PRO A 88 23.45 -5.88 -22.89
C PRO A 88 24.71 -5.53 -23.68
N GLY A 89 25.88 -5.89 -23.16
CA GLY A 89 27.18 -5.68 -23.79
C GLY A 89 27.74 -4.27 -23.62
N SER A 90 26.95 -3.20 -23.83
CA SER A 90 27.42 -1.82 -23.64
C SER A 90 27.35 -1.36 -22.18
N GLY A 91 26.40 -1.90 -21.41
CA GLY A 91 26.14 -1.48 -20.03
C GLY A 91 25.45 -0.12 -19.91
N LEU A 92 25.08 0.51 -21.03
CA LEU A 92 24.38 1.80 -21.05
C LEU A 92 23.00 1.66 -20.40
N MET A 93 22.62 2.65 -19.62
CA MET A 93 21.35 2.64 -18.88
C MET A 93 20.39 3.69 -19.42
N THR A 94 19.10 3.35 -19.51
CA THR A 94 18.03 4.30 -19.92
C THR A 94 16.90 4.29 -18.90
N HIS A 95 16.39 5.48 -18.56
CA HIS A 95 15.36 5.66 -17.53
C HIS A 95 13.99 5.89 -18.15
N PHE A 96 12.98 5.15 -17.69
CA PHE A 96 11.58 5.27 -18.07
C PHE A 96 10.69 5.48 -16.84
N ILE A 97 9.52 6.09 -17.04
CA ILE A 97 8.48 6.21 -16.03
C ILE A 97 7.11 5.84 -16.57
N HIS A 98 6.28 5.25 -15.71
CA HIS A 98 4.86 5.03 -15.91
C HIS A 98 4.06 5.69 -14.79
N ASP A 99 3.05 6.47 -15.15
CA ASP A 99 2.15 7.16 -14.23
C ASP A 99 0.72 6.95 -14.72
N ASP A 100 -0.13 6.25 -13.96
CA ASP A 100 -1.52 5.99 -14.37
C ASP A 100 -2.35 7.28 -14.47
N ASP A 101 -1.86 8.38 -13.90
CA ASP A 101 -2.52 9.67 -13.98
C ASP A 101 -2.22 10.39 -15.31
N ASP A 102 -1.19 9.95 -16.05
CA ASP A 102 -0.87 10.39 -17.40
C ASP A 102 -1.28 9.32 -18.43
N ALA A 103 -2.57 9.28 -18.74
CA ALA A 103 -3.14 8.35 -19.70
C ALA A 103 -2.62 8.52 -21.15
N SER A 104 -1.80 9.55 -21.43
CA SER A 104 -1.29 9.83 -22.78
C SER A 104 -0.07 9.02 -23.16
N VAL A 105 0.65 8.45 -22.18
CA VAL A 105 1.89 7.69 -22.43
C VAL A 105 1.91 6.42 -21.58
N ALA A 106 2.02 5.25 -22.23
CA ALA A 106 2.18 3.99 -21.50
C ALA A 106 3.51 3.93 -20.74
N TRP A 107 4.60 4.44 -21.32
CA TRP A 107 5.88 4.62 -20.65
C TRP A 107 6.61 5.83 -21.24
N ALA A 108 6.95 6.81 -20.42
CA ALA A 108 7.71 7.99 -20.85
C ALA A 108 9.22 7.73 -20.72
N ASN A 109 9.96 7.94 -21.80
CA ASN A 109 11.42 7.84 -21.81
C ASN A 109 12.03 9.14 -21.29
N LEU A 110 12.79 9.07 -20.21
CA LEU A 110 13.51 10.21 -19.61
C LEU A 110 14.94 10.37 -20.16
N GLY A 111 15.39 9.44 -21.01
CA GLY A 111 16.67 9.47 -21.70
C GLY A 111 17.72 8.52 -21.12
N PRO A 112 18.86 8.39 -21.83
CA PRO A 112 20.01 7.64 -21.34
C PRO A 112 20.63 8.33 -20.13
N LEU A 113 21.20 7.54 -19.23
CA LEU A 113 22.06 8.02 -18.16
C LEU A 113 23.43 8.42 -18.74
N ASP A 114 24.09 9.39 -18.11
CA ASP A 114 25.36 9.94 -18.57
C ASP A 114 26.52 8.93 -18.39
N ALA A 115 26.85 8.23 -19.48
CA ALA A 115 27.93 7.27 -19.52
C ALA A 115 29.32 7.90 -19.31
N ASP A 116 29.51 9.16 -19.69
CA ASP A 116 30.77 9.89 -19.50
C ASP A 116 30.98 10.24 -18.02
N ALA A 117 29.88 10.45 -17.27
CA ALA A 117 29.90 10.51 -15.81
C ALA A 117 30.07 9.13 -15.14
N GLY A 118 30.13 8.05 -15.94
CA GLY A 118 30.36 6.69 -15.48
C GLY A 118 29.08 5.92 -15.07
N LEU A 119 27.90 6.38 -15.47
CA LEU A 119 26.64 5.65 -15.26
C LEU A 119 26.50 4.50 -16.25
N VAL A 120 27.33 3.46 -16.06
CA VAL A 120 27.39 2.23 -16.86
C VAL A 120 27.40 1.04 -15.90
N ALA A 121 26.52 0.07 -16.13
CA ALA A 121 26.40 -1.14 -15.32
C ALA A 121 26.80 -2.39 -16.10
N HIS A 122 27.58 -3.28 -15.49
CA HIS A 122 28.06 -4.53 -16.13
C HIS A 122 27.22 -5.75 -15.73
N SER A 123 26.22 -5.56 -14.87
CA SER A 123 25.24 -6.58 -14.45
C SER A 123 23.86 -5.94 -14.21
N THR A 124 22.85 -6.74 -13.90
CA THR A 124 21.55 -6.22 -13.45
C THR A 124 21.75 -5.43 -12.16
N PRO A 125 21.29 -4.17 -12.10
CA PRO A 125 21.40 -3.32 -10.91
C PRO A 125 20.30 -3.66 -9.90
N ALA A 126 20.25 -2.91 -8.80
CA ALA A 126 19.12 -2.85 -7.88
C ALA A 126 18.61 -1.42 -7.79
N ILE A 127 17.29 -1.25 -7.69
CA ILE A 127 16.64 0.06 -7.61
C ILE A 127 15.60 0.06 -6.49
N ILE A 128 15.49 1.16 -5.74
CA ILE A 128 14.45 1.32 -4.72
C ILE A 128 14.13 2.80 -4.50
N ALA A 129 12.91 3.10 -4.04
CA ALA A 129 12.56 4.41 -3.51
C ALA A 129 12.92 4.49 -2.01
N PHE A 130 13.65 5.55 -1.62
CA PHE A 130 13.96 5.85 -0.23
C PHE A 130 13.98 7.37 -0.02
N HIS A 131 13.25 7.83 1.00
CA HIS A 131 13.15 9.25 1.35
C HIS A 131 12.79 10.16 0.15
N ASN A 132 11.75 9.78 -0.60
CA ASN A 132 11.29 10.48 -1.82
C ASN A 132 12.32 10.61 -2.95
N LYS A 133 13.35 9.77 -2.96
CA LYS A 133 14.35 9.67 -4.04
C LYS A 133 14.44 8.23 -4.53
N ILE A 134 14.93 8.05 -5.75
CA ILE A 134 15.33 6.74 -6.25
C ILE A 134 16.82 6.55 -5.96
N PHE A 135 17.16 5.38 -5.43
CA PHE A 135 18.52 4.89 -5.32
C PHE A 135 18.71 3.76 -6.33
N LEU A 136 19.79 3.83 -7.09
CA LEU A 136 20.22 2.78 -8.01
C LEU A 136 21.61 2.32 -7.58
N VAL A 137 21.77 1.03 -7.29
CA VAL A 137 23.05 0.40 -6.99
C VAL A 137 23.42 -0.58 -8.07
N PHE A 138 24.65 -0.53 -8.57
CA PHE A 138 25.08 -1.29 -9.72
C PHE A 138 26.55 -1.69 -9.64
N LEU A 139 26.92 -2.77 -10.33
CA LEU A 139 28.31 -3.20 -10.46
C LEU A 139 28.95 -2.59 -11.69
N ARG A 140 30.17 -2.08 -11.53
CA ARG A 140 31.07 -1.65 -12.60
C ARG A 140 32.48 -2.12 -12.28
N ASP A 141 33.04 -2.95 -13.15
CA ASP A 141 34.37 -3.57 -12.96
C ASP A 141 34.53 -4.30 -11.61
N GLY A 142 33.46 -4.99 -11.17
CA GLY A 142 33.43 -5.71 -9.90
C GLY A 142 33.33 -4.82 -8.66
N GLN A 143 33.27 -3.49 -8.79
CA GLN A 143 33.03 -2.57 -7.68
C GLN A 143 31.56 -2.18 -7.58
N LEU A 144 31.09 -1.92 -6.36
CA LEU A 144 29.72 -1.54 -6.06
C LEU A 144 29.57 -0.01 -6.07
N TYR A 145 28.80 0.52 -7.02
CA TYR A 145 28.51 1.94 -7.16
C TYR A 145 27.04 2.23 -6.84
N TYR A 146 26.76 3.45 -6.39
CA TYR A 146 25.40 3.96 -6.26
C TYR A 146 25.25 5.35 -6.88
N THR A 147 24.03 5.65 -7.32
CA THR A 147 23.60 6.96 -7.79
C THR A 147 22.18 7.23 -7.30
N ILE A 148 21.82 8.51 -7.19
CA ILE A 148 20.54 8.97 -6.66
C ILE A 148 19.84 9.83 -7.70
N TRP A 149 18.53 9.65 -7.84
CA TRP A 149 17.66 10.48 -8.66
C TRP A 149 16.54 11.08 -7.81
N SER A 150 16.19 12.33 -8.07
CA SER A 150 15.10 13.01 -7.36
C SER A 150 14.10 13.62 -8.34
N ALA A 151 12.81 13.46 -8.06
CA ALA A 151 11.75 14.09 -8.85
C ALA A 151 11.66 15.61 -8.61
N LEU A 152 12.14 16.07 -7.45
CA LEU A 152 12.02 17.45 -6.97
C LEU A 152 13.37 17.98 -6.46
N GLY A 153 13.51 19.29 -6.38
CA GLY A 153 14.72 19.96 -5.89
C GLY A 153 15.55 20.61 -7.01
N PRO A 154 16.70 21.22 -6.66
CA PRO A 154 17.54 21.96 -7.61
C PRO A 154 18.10 21.10 -8.74
N ASP A 155 18.44 19.83 -8.45
CA ASP A 155 18.95 18.85 -9.42
C ASP A 155 17.87 17.85 -9.87
N ALA A 156 16.60 18.30 -9.89
CA ALA A 156 15.48 17.44 -10.23
C ALA A 156 15.63 16.81 -11.62
N ARG A 157 15.22 15.54 -11.72
CA ARG A 157 15.27 14.72 -12.93
C ARG A 157 16.67 14.46 -13.47
N GLN A 158 17.70 14.59 -12.63
CA GLN A 158 19.07 14.21 -12.96
C GLN A 158 19.58 13.15 -11.97
N TRP A 159 20.42 12.25 -12.48
CA TRP A 159 21.13 11.27 -11.67
C TRP A 159 22.43 11.90 -11.13
N THR A 160 22.73 11.68 -9.86
CA THR A 160 24.00 12.13 -9.28
C THR A 160 25.18 11.37 -9.88
N VAL A 161 26.38 11.97 -9.84
CA VAL A 161 27.62 11.26 -10.20
C VAL A 161 27.73 9.98 -9.36
N PRO A 162 28.07 8.81 -9.96
CA PRO A 162 28.26 7.56 -9.25
C PRO A 162 29.32 7.65 -8.15
N GLN A 163 29.01 7.08 -6.98
CA GLN A 163 29.93 6.98 -5.85
C GLN A 163 30.07 5.52 -5.42
N LEU A 164 31.21 5.15 -4.82
CA LEU A 164 31.41 3.81 -4.28
C LEU A 164 30.51 3.60 -3.05
N ALA A 165 29.81 2.47 -3.02
CA ALA A 165 29.05 2.01 -1.85
C ALA A 165 29.88 1.14 -0.90
N ALA A 166 31.06 0.68 -1.34
CA ALA A 166 31.95 -0.20 -0.60
C ALA A 166 33.41 0.29 -0.68
N GLY A 167 34.32 -0.36 0.05
CA GLY A 167 35.74 -0.05 -0.03
C GLY A 167 36.29 -0.20 -1.46
N PRO A 168 37.27 0.62 -1.89
CA PRO A 168 37.77 0.62 -3.27
C PRO A 168 38.46 -0.69 -3.67
N GLU A 169 38.95 -1.47 -2.71
CA GLU A 169 39.61 -2.76 -2.92
C GLU A 169 38.64 -3.94 -2.90
N GLU A 170 37.41 -3.74 -2.44
CA GLU A 170 36.41 -4.80 -2.38
C GLU A 170 35.86 -5.10 -3.78
N ARG A 171 35.54 -6.38 -4.00
CA ARG A 171 35.04 -6.89 -5.27
C ARG A 171 33.80 -7.72 -5.04
N PHE A 172 32.85 -7.56 -5.95
CA PHE A 172 31.50 -8.08 -5.88
C PHE A 172 31.09 -8.70 -7.21
N ARG A 173 30.12 -9.61 -7.14
CA ARG A 173 29.55 -10.33 -8.28
C ARG A 173 28.05 -10.53 -8.13
N GLY A 174 27.40 -10.80 -9.25
CA GLY A 174 25.97 -11.08 -9.31
C GLY A 174 25.10 -9.83 -9.23
N ILE A 175 23.88 -10.01 -8.74
CA ILE A 175 22.85 -8.97 -8.62
C ILE A 175 22.79 -8.49 -7.17
N PRO A 176 22.97 -7.19 -6.88
CA PRO A 176 22.76 -6.63 -5.55
C PRO A 176 21.26 -6.63 -5.18
N ALA A 177 20.94 -6.57 -3.89
CA ALA A 177 19.57 -6.34 -3.41
C ALA A 177 19.51 -5.05 -2.59
N LEU A 178 18.52 -4.21 -2.86
CA LEU A 178 18.22 -3.00 -2.08
C LEU A 178 16.88 -3.17 -1.35
N PHE A 179 16.85 -2.80 -0.07
CA PHE A 179 15.63 -2.83 0.73
C PHE A 179 15.72 -1.86 1.92
N VAL A 180 14.56 -1.40 2.42
CA VAL A 180 14.49 -0.49 3.58
C VAL A 180 14.05 -1.28 4.80
N PHE A 181 14.90 -1.44 5.80
CA PHE A 181 14.58 -2.17 7.02
C PHE A 181 14.72 -1.24 8.23
N GLU A 182 13.68 -1.18 9.06
CA GLU A 182 13.61 -0.29 10.24
C GLU A 182 14.01 1.17 9.94
N GLY A 183 13.53 1.69 8.79
CA GLY A 183 13.77 3.07 8.36
C GLY A 183 15.17 3.33 7.79
N VAL A 184 16.00 2.30 7.63
CA VAL A 184 17.35 2.39 7.08
C VAL A 184 17.43 1.65 5.74
N LEU A 185 18.04 2.29 4.75
CA LEU A 185 18.30 1.69 3.45
C LEU A 185 19.52 0.76 3.53
N HIS A 186 19.36 -0.48 3.08
CA HIS A 186 20.40 -1.49 3.04
C HIS A 186 20.69 -1.94 1.61
N VAL A 187 21.93 -2.34 1.34
CA VAL A 187 22.31 -3.11 0.16
C VAL A 187 23.01 -4.40 0.59
N LEU A 188 22.63 -5.51 -0.05
CA LEU A 188 23.31 -6.81 0.06
C LEU A 188 23.92 -7.17 -1.29
N CYS A 189 25.14 -7.68 -1.30
CA CYS A 189 25.78 -8.14 -2.53
C CYS A 189 26.75 -9.31 -2.26
N GLY A 190 26.90 -10.20 -3.23
CA GLY A 190 27.82 -11.32 -3.13
C GLY A 190 29.27 -10.88 -3.33
N ALA A 191 30.16 -11.27 -2.41
CA ALA A 191 31.59 -11.07 -2.56
C ALA A 191 32.14 -11.85 -3.76
N ASP A 192 33.04 -11.24 -4.53
CA ASP A 192 33.78 -11.92 -5.60
C ASP A 192 34.94 -12.74 -5.04
N THR A 193 34.56 -13.81 -4.33
CA THR A 193 35.44 -14.78 -3.68
C THR A 193 34.96 -16.19 -4.01
N GLU A 194 35.78 -17.21 -3.72
CA GLU A 194 35.34 -18.60 -3.87
C GLU A 194 34.18 -18.92 -2.92
N GLU A 195 34.16 -18.31 -1.73
CA GLU A 195 33.14 -18.54 -0.71
C GLU A 195 31.81 -17.83 -1.00
N ARG A 196 31.83 -16.77 -1.81
CA ARG A 196 30.65 -16.00 -2.25
C ARG A 196 29.74 -15.53 -1.10
N HIS A 197 30.33 -15.13 0.02
CA HIS A 197 29.57 -14.61 1.16
C HIS A 197 28.78 -13.36 0.77
N ILE A 198 27.57 -13.23 1.31
CA ILE A 198 26.78 -12.01 1.18
C ILE A 198 27.33 -10.96 2.16
N ILE A 199 27.70 -9.80 1.64
CA ILE A 199 28.16 -8.66 2.42
C ILE A 199 27.04 -7.61 2.45
N GLY A 200 26.77 -7.06 3.63
CA GLY A 200 25.77 -6.03 3.85
C GLY A 200 26.36 -4.65 4.08
N TYR A 201 25.64 -3.63 3.62
CA TYR A 201 25.92 -2.24 3.88
C TYR A 201 24.63 -1.50 4.20
N ARG A 202 24.70 -0.54 5.12
CA ARG A 202 23.61 0.38 5.44
C ARG A 202 23.97 1.81 5.04
N TYR A 203 23.00 2.54 4.53
CA TYR A 203 23.17 3.93 4.11
C TYR A 203 22.97 4.88 5.30
N ASP A 204 24.02 5.60 5.67
CA ASP A 204 23.90 6.77 6.54
C ASP A 204 23.40 7.96 5.72
N TYR A 205 22.12 8.28 5.90
CA TYR A 205 21.49 9.39 5.18
C TYR A 205 22.10 10.76 5.53
N ILE A 206 22.62 10.94 6.75
CA ILE A 206 23.19 12.22 7.19
C ILE A 206 24.58 12.40 6.59
N GLY A 207 25.44 11.39 6.75
CA GLY A 207 26.78 11.37 6.19
C GLY A 207 26.80 11.19 4.66
N GLN A 208 25.70 10.74 4.07
CA GLN A 208 25.60 10.31 2.67
C GLN A 208 26.64 9.24 2.31
N THR A 209 26.87 8.29 3.22
CA THR A 209 27.87 7.23 3.07
C THR A 209 27.27 5.86 3.35
N TRP A 210 27.93 4.82 2.88
CA TRP A 210 27.59 3.44 3.19
C TRP A 210 28.55 2.91 4.25
N THR A 211 28.02 2.21 5.24
CA THR A 211 28.80 1.54 6.29
C THR A 211 28.52 0.05 6.22
N GLN A 212 29.58 -0.77 6.16
CA GLN A 212 29.45 -2.22 6.20
C GLN A 212 28.78 -2.67 7.50
N THR A 213 27.90 -3.67 7.40
CA THR A 213 27.13 -4.19 8.52
C THR A 213 26.77 -5.65 8.31
N ASP A 214 26.66 -6.39 9.41
CA ASP A 214 26.25 -7.79 9.44
C ASP A 214 24.90 -7.99 10.16
N ASP A 215 24.13 -6.92 10.33
CA ASP A 215 22.81 -6.93 10.98
C ASP A 215 21.76 -7.69 10.17
N VAL A 216 21.81 -7.56 8.84
CA VAL A 216 20.85 -8.17 7.91
C VAL A 216 21.51 -8.93 6.76
N SER A 217 22.80 -9.26 6.86
CA SER A 217 23.49 -10.14 5.91
C SER A 217 23.51 -11.57 6.44
N GLU A 218 23.21 -12.55 5.58
CA GLU A 218 23.39 -13.96 5.91
C GLU A 218 23.62 -14.77 4.62
N GLY A 219 24.42 -15.82 4.74
CA GLY A 219 24.50 -16.85 3.72
C GLY A 219 25.42 -16.48 2.55
N ARG A 220 25.08 -17.01 1.37
CA ARG A 220 25.90 -16.94 0.16
C ARG A 220 25.04 -16.58 -1.04
N ALA A 221 25.68 -15.94 -2.02
CA ALA A 221 25.03 -15.54 -3.27
C ALA A 221 25.73 -16.17 -4.47
N ALA A 222 25.04 -17.09 -5.13
CA ALA A 222 25.52 -17.75 -6.35
C ALA A 222 25.76 -16.77 -7.50
N THR A 223 24.68 -16.08 -7.85
CA THR A 223 24.51 -15.22 -9.03
C THR A 223 23.79 -13.93 -8.66
N GLY A 224 23.49 -13.72 -7.37
CA GLY A 224 22.84 -12.53 -6.83
C GLY A 224 21.88 -12.85 -5.70
N VAL A 225 21.21 -11.81 -5.21
CA VAL A 225 20.20 -11.87 -4.14
C VAL A 225 19.02 -10.96 -4.49
N SER A 226 17.85 -11.22 -3.91
CA SER A 226 16.76 -10.24 -3.82
C SER A 226 16.32 -10.08 -2.38
N ALA A 227 15.87 -8.88 -2.00
CA ALA A 227 15.44 -8.60 -0.64
C ALA A 227 14.25 -7.65 -0.62
N VAL A 228 13.38 -7.81 0.36
CA VAL A 228 12.25 -6.92 0.63
C VAL A 228 11.97 -6.91 2.13
N SER A 229 11.33 -5.86 2.63
CA SER A 229 10.91 -5.76 4.02
C SER A 229 9.40 -5.61 4.14
N PHE A 230 8.88 -6.02 5.29
CA PHE A 230 7.50 -5.76 5.68
C PHE A 230 7.41 -5.62 7.19
N GLY A 231 7.09 -4.42 7.66
CA GLY A 231 7.09 -4.11 9.09
C GLY A 231 8.47 -4.29 9.72
N SER A 232 8.55 -5.13 10.75
CA SER A 232 9.79 -5.44 11.49
C SER A 232 10.50 -6.69 10.99
N SER A 233 10.20 -7.11 9.75
CA SER A 233 10.75 -8.30 9.13
C SER A 233 11.43 -7.95 7.81
N ALA A 234 12.51 -8.66 7.48
CA ALA A 234 13.09 -8.66 6.15
C ALA A 234 13.04 -10.07 5.55
N TYR A 235 13.08 -10.14 4.22
CA TYR A 235 13.04 -11.39 3.47
C TYR A 235 14.16 -11.38 2.44
N LEU A 236 14.79 -12.53 2.25
CA LEU A 236 15.90 -12.73 1.33
C LEU A 236 15.58 -13.90 0.40
N GLY A 237 15.66 -13.68 -0.91
CA GLY A 237 15.48 -14.69 -1.95
C GLY A 237 16.82 -15.09 -2.59
N ILE A 238 17.09 -16.40 -2.65
CA ILE A 238 18.36 -16.97 -3.15
C ILE A 238 18.14 -18.30 -3.91
N ILE A 239 19.14 -18.75 -4.68
CA ILE A 239 19.13 -20.03 -5.42
C ILE A 239 20.17 -21.06 -4.98
N GLU A 240 20.98 -20.76 -3.97
CA GLU A 240 21.97 -21.66 -3.38
C GLU A 240 22.08 -21.33 -1.89
N SER A 241 21.83 -22.30 -1.03
CA SER A 241 21.86 -22.12 0.43
C SER A 241 23.25 -22.30 1.06
N GLY A 242 24.29 -22.56 0.26
CA GLY A 242 25.65 -22.80 0.77
C GLY A 242 26.70 -23.13 -0.32
N PRO A 243 27.98 -23.31 0.08
CA PRO A 243 29.11 -23.56 -0.84
C PRO A 243 28.99 -24.79 -1.74
N SER A 244 28.30 -25.81 -1.24
CA SER A 244 28.16 -27.12 -1.88
C SER A 244 26.77 -27.32 -2.48
N ASP A 245 25.92 -26.30 -2.42
CA ASP A 245 24.57 -26.34 -2.94
C ASP A 245 24.60 -25.91 -4.41
N GLU A 246 24.64 -26.87 -5.32
CA GLU A 246 24.51 -26.67 -6.76
C GLU A 246 23.12 -27.10 -7.25
N THR A 247 22.14 -27.23 -6.35
CA THR A 247 20.81 -27.74 -6.74
C THR A 247 19.98 -26.69 -7.47
N HIS A 248 20.39 -25.43 -7.44
CA HIS A 248 19.61 -24.29 -7.94
C HIS A 248 18.23 -24.16 -7.28
N ALA A 249 18.08 -24.68 -6.06
CA ALA A 249 16.80 -24.66 -5.36
C ALA A 249 16.46 -23.25 -4.92
N VAL A 250 15.20 -22.85 -5.09
CA VAL A 250 14.73 -21.53 -4.71
C VAL A 250 14.42 -21.51 -3.23
N TYR A 251 15.06 -20.59 -2.50
CA TYR A 251 14.81 -20.40 -1.08
C TYR A 251 14.38 -18.98 -0.77
N VAL A 252 13.54 -18.84 0.25
CA VAL A 252 13.26 -17.56 0.89
C VAL A 252 13.48 -17.69 2.40
N ALA A 253 14.37 -16.86 2.94
CA ALA A 253 14.61 -16.74 4.37
C ALA A 253 13.88 -15.50 4.91
N ALA A 254 13.52 -15.53 6.19
CA ALA A 254 12.88 -14.39 6.86
C ALA A 254 13.71 -13.96 8.08
N PHE A 255 14.12 -12.71 8.11
CA PHE A 255 14.77 -12.09 9.25
C PHE A 255 13.71 -11.55 10.21
N ASN A 256 13.71 -12.04 11.45
CA ASN A 256 12.79 -11.62 12.48
C ASN A 256 13.53 -11.52 13.81
N ASN A 257 13.28 -10.45 14.57
CA ASN A 257 13.85 -10.27 15.92
C ASN A 257 15.39 -10.43 15.96
N GLY A 258 16.09 -9.91 14.95
CA GLY A 258 17.55 -9.94 14.90
C GLY A 258 18.16 -11.26 14.42
N VAL A 259 17.35 -12.23 13.97
CA VAL A 259 17.83 -13.56 13.55
C VAL A 259 17.12 -13.98 12.26
N TRP A 260 17.88 -14.58 11.34
CA TRP A 260 17.31 -15.22 10.16
C TRP A 260 16.73 -16.60 10.50
N ALA A 261 15.53 -16.86 10.00
CA ALA A 261 14.95 -18.18 10.00
C ALA A 261 15.67 -19.09 8.98
N PRO A 262 15.62 -20.42 9.16
CA PRO A 262 16.16 -21.35 8.16
C PRO A 262 15.62 -21.06 6.76
N HIS A 263 16.48 -21.22 5.75
CA HIS A 263 16.12 -21.06 4.35
C HIS A 263 14.99 -22.02 3.98
N GLU A 264 13.81 -21.47 3.66
CA GLU A 264 12.63 -22.27 3.34
C GLU A 264 12.54 -22.49 1.83
N PRO A 265 12.46 -23.76 1.35
CA PRO A 265 12.32 -24.03 -0.07
C PRO A 265 10.97 -23.53 -0.60
N VAL A 266 10.99 -22.87 -1.76
CA VAL A 266 9.80 -22.41 -2.47
C VAL A 266 9.25 -23.56 -3.29
N ALA A 267 8.36 -24.35 -2.69
CA ALA A 267 7.65 -25.46 -3.32
C ALA A 267 8.56 -26.47 -4.07
N ASP A 268 9.76 -26.72 -3.53
CA ASP A 268 10.77 -27.63 -4.11
C ASP A 268 11.12 -27.33 -5.58
N THR A 269 11.06 -26.04 -5.95
CA THR A 269 11.37 -25.58 -7.30
C THR A 269 12.83 -25.17 -7.46
N THR A 270 13.28 -25.10 -8.71
CA THR A 270 14.62 -24.66 -9.07
C THR A 270 14.57 -23.49 -10.06
N ALA A 271 15.49 -22.53 -9.95
CA ALA A 271 15.56 -21.37 -10.82
C ALA A 271 16.91 -21.21 -11.53
N ALA A 272 16.89 -20.66 -12.74
CA ALA A 272 18.11 -20.39 -13.50
C ALA A 272 18.85 -19.15 -12.96
N ASP A 273 18.09 -18.13 -12.52
CA ASP A 273 18.59 -16.88 -11.96
C ASP A 273 18.01 -16.63 -10.54
N PRO A 274 18.61 -15.71 -9.74
CA PRO A 274 18.09 -15.37 -8.42
C PRO A 274 16.61 -14.96 -8.48
N PRO A 275 15.74 -15.51 -7.61
CA PRO A 275 14.34 -15.14 -7.61
C PRO A 275 14.18 -13.66 -7.28
N GLN A 276 13.15 -13.03 -7.82
CA GLN A 276 12.74 -11.69 -7.42
C GLN A 276 11.58 -11.78 -6.45
N ILE A 277 11.71 -11.04 -5.33
CA ILE A 277 10.68 -11.00 -4.31
C ILE A 277 10.14 -9.59 -4.09
N THR A 278 8.85 -9.50 -3.80
CA THR A 278 8.19 -8.26 -3.39
C THR A 278 7.07 -8.56 -2.41
N ILE A 279 6.56 -7.54 -1.71
CA ILE A 279 5.45 -7.67 -0.77
C ILE A 279 4.23 -6.97 -1.35
N LEU A 280 3.10 -7.67 -1.36
CA LEU A 280 1.80 -7.09 -1.68
C LEU A 280 0.72 -7.78 -0.83
N ASN A 281 -0.22 -7.00 -0.30
CA ASN A 281 -1.39 -7.49 0.44
C ASN A 281 -1.04 -8.52 1.55
N GLY A 282 0.03 -8.28 2.31
CA GLY A 282 0.44 -9.13 3.43
C GLY A 282 1.04 -10.47 3.00
N ARG A 283 1.58 -10.56 1.79
CA ARG A 283 2.22 -11.75 1.23
C ARG A 283 3.57 -11.41 0.61
N VAL A 284 4.53 -12.31 0.75
CA VAL A 284 5.74 -12.31 -0.06
C VAL A 284 5.44 -13.05 -1.36
N HIS A 285 5.63 -12.36 -2.48
CA HIS A 285 5.53 -12.92 -3.82
C HIS A 285 6.94 -13.19 -4.34
N CYS A 286 7.16 -14.37 -4.90
CA CYS A 286 8.42 -14.85 -5.42
C CYS A 286 8.22 -15.24 -6.90
N ILE A 287 8.90 -14.55 -7.81
CA ILE A 287 8.86 -14.78 -9.25
C ILE A 287 10.26 -15.03 -9.78
N PHE A 288 10.43 -16.05 -10.61
CA PHE A 288 11.72 -16.46 -11.14
C PHE A 288 11.55 -17.24 -12.44
N ASN A 289 12.58 -17.34 -13.25
CA ASN A 289 12.62 -18.27 -14.39
C ASN A 289 13.09 -19.65 -13.93
N ASP A 290 12.39 -20.71 -14.34
CA ASP A 290 12.75 -22.05 -13.91
C ASP A 290 14.09 -22.54 -14.47
N ASN A 291 14.74 -23.47 -13.74
CA ASN A 291 16.00 -24.07 -14.15
C ASN A 291 15.78 -25.20 -15.18
N THR A 292 15.11 -24.88 -16.27
CA THR A 292 14.87 -25.81 -17.39
C THR A 292 15.36 -25.19 -18.70
N LYS A 293 15.25 -25.94 -19.80
CA LYS A 293 15.57 -25.40 -21.13
C LYS A 293 14.59 -24.32 -21.58
N THR A 294 13.34 -24.34 -21.08
CA THR A 294 12.31 -23.36 -21.47
C THR A 294 12.42 -22.08 -20.65
N ARG A 295 12.95 -22.16 -19.41
CA ARG A 295 13.10 -21.02 -18.50
C ARG A 295 11.78 -20.30 -18.29
N ASP A 296 10.73 -21.07 -18.07
CA ASP A 296 9.39 -20.55 -17.88
C ASP A 296 9.34 -19.78 -16.54
N LEU A 297 8.72 -18.61 -16.57
CA LEU A 297 8.50 -17.79 -15.39
C LEU A 297 7.52 -18.50 -14.46
N ARG A 298 7.92 -18.58 -13.21
CA ARG A 298 7.18 -19.18 -12.11
C ARG A 298 6.77 -18.11 -11.11
N TRP A 299 5.63 -18.29 -10.45
CA TRP A 299 5.11 -17.40 -9.44
C TRP A 299 4.51 -18.16 -8.26
N TYR A 300 5.08 -17.91 -7.08
CA TYR A 300 4.60 -18.42 -5.81
C TYR A 300 4.40 -17.27 -4.83
N SER A 301 3.51 -17.44 -3.86
CA SER A 301 3.45 -16.51 -2.74
C SER A 301 3.09 -17.19 -1.43
N ARG A 302 3.50 -16.57 -0.32
CA ARG A 302 3.22 -17.04 1.03
C ARG A 302 2.75 -15.87 1.89
N PRO A 303 1.80 -16.06 2.82
CA PRO A 303 1.46 -15.03 3.78
C PRO A 303 2.64 -14.70 4.69
N VAL A 304 2.81 -13.42 5.00
CA VAL A 304 3.76 -12.93 6.02
C VAL A 304 3.05 -12.52 7.32
N LEU A 305 1.71 -12.53 7.31
CA LEU A 305 0.84 -12.27 8.45
C LEU A 305 0.15 -13.56 8.92
N GLN A 306 -0.22 -13.61 10.20
CA GLN A 306 -0.96 -14.74 10.78
C GLN A 306 -2.46 -14.72 10.44
N TYR A 307 -2.94 -13.64 9.83
CA TYR A 307 -4.30 -13.43 9.36
C TYR A 307 -4.28 -12.93 7.91
N SER A 308 -5.41 -13.02 7.21
CA SER A 308 -5.55 -12.53 5.85
C SER A 308 -6.07 -11.09 5.83
N LEU A 309 -5.42 -10.17 5.10
CA LEU A 309 -5.94 -8.80 4.95
C LEU A 309 -7.28 -8.74 4.20
N THR A 310 -7.58 -9.74 3.37
CA THR A 310 -8.82 -9.80 2.59
C THR A 310 -9.99 -10.39 3.37
N SER A 311 -9.74 -11.01 4.54
CA SER A 311 -10.77 -11.69 5.33
C SER A 311 -10.52 -11.64 6.84
N TRP A 312 -9.88 -10.58 7.34
CA TRP A 312 -9.44 -10.51 8.73
C TRP A 312 -10.61 -10.49 9.72
N MET A 313 -11.78 -9.98 9.32
CA MET A 313 -12.93 -9.96 10.23
C MET A 313 -13.51 -11.36 10.47
N ALA A 314 -13.19 -12.36 9.62
CA ALA A 314 -13.63 -13.74 9.78
C ALA A 314 -13.24 -14.36 11.14
N GLY A 315 -12.09 -13.97 11.68
CA GLY A 315 -11.58 -14.46 12.97
C GLY A 315 -12.18 -13.77 14.19
N LEU A 316 -13.00 -12.74 14.01
CA LEU A 316 -13.55 -11.94 15.10
C LEU A 316 -14.89 -12.51 15.60
N PRO A 317 -15.23 -12.34 16.88
CA PRO A 317 -16.48 -12.85 17.46
C PRO A 317 -17.72 -12.09 16.96
N ASP A 318 -18.78 -12.83 16.62
CA ASP A 318 -20.04 -12.29 16.11
C ASP A 318 -20.83 -11.45 17.12
N ASP A 319 -20.70 -11.79 18.41
CA ASP A 319 -21.49 -11.19 19.49
C ASP A 319 -21.00 -9.81 19.94
N GLN A 320 -19.82 -9.40 19.46
CA GLN A 320 -19.22 -8.14 19.81
C GLN A 320 -19.75 -6.99 18.92
N PRO A 321 -20.04 -5.83 19.51
CA PRO A 321 -20.32 -4.60 18.77
C PRO A 321 -19.22 -4.27 17.78
N VAL A 322 -19.57 -3.74 16.60
CA VAL A 322 -18.57 -3.30 15.62
C VAL A 322 -17.67 -2.19 16.17
N SER A 323 -18.19 -1.35 17.08
CA SER A 323 -17.38 -0.33 17.76
C SER A 323 -16.26 -0.89 18.64
N ASN A 324 -16.26 -2.19 18.95
CA ASN A 324 -15.22 -2.84 19.78
C ASN A 324 -13.97 -3.25 18.99
N PHE A 325 -13.93 -3.00 17.68
CA PHE A 325 -12.80 -3.36 16.82
C PHE A 325 -12.00 -2.15 16.39
N THR A 326 -10.70 -2.36 16.19
CA THR A 326 -9.83 -1.45 15.46
C THR A 326 -10.08 -1.64 13.97
N ILE A 327 -10.53 -0.58 13.29
CA ILE A 327 -10.91 -0.64 11.87
C ILE A 327 -10.05 0.36 11.08
N PRO A 328 -9.15 -0.10 10.21
CA PRO A 328 -8.45 0.79 9.29
C PRO A 328 -9.42 1.43 8.29
N GLY A 329 -9.26 2.73 8.08
CA GLY A 329 -10.04 3.53 7.15
C GLY A 329 -9.19 4.33 6.18
N THR A 330 -9.81 4.82 5.11
CA THR A 330 -9.23 5.83 4.21
C THR A 330 -10.00 7.15 4.20
N HIS A 331 -9.26 8.25 4.35
CA HIS A 331 -9.80 9.61 4.25
C HIS A 331 -10.00 9.98 2.78
N ASP A 332 -11.17 10.55 2.47
CA ASP A 332 -11.57 10.83 1.09
C ASP A 332 -11.27 9.66 0.16
N SER A 333 -11.83 8.50 0.49
CA SER A 333 -11.45 7.19 -0.07
C SER A 333 -11.40 7.13 -1.60
N CYS A 334 -12.20 7.97 -2.25
CA CYS A 334 -12.31 8.03 -3.70
C CYS A 334 -11.38 9.06 -4.37
N ALA A 335 -10.69 9.92 -3.62
CA ALA A 335 -9.96 11.06 -4.16
C ALA A 335 -8.60 10.66 -4.78
N ARG A 336 -8.68 9.87 -5.85
CA ARG A 336 -7.62 9.56 -6.81
C ARG A 336 -7.63 10.63 -7.90
N SER A 337 -7.16 11.83 -7.60
CA SER A 337 -7.19 12.97 -8.54
C SER A 337 -5.80 13.28 -9.07
N ASN A 338 -5.65 13.73 -10.32
CA ASN A 338 -4.38 14.27 -10.83
C ASN A 338 -4.03 15.66 -10.26
N ILE A 339 -4.92 16.27 -9.49
CA ILE A 339 -4.69 17.54 -8.81
C ILE A 339 -4.07 17.25 -7.43
N PRO A 340 -2.79 17.61 -7.18
CA PRO A 340 -2.05 17.15 -5.99
C PRO A 340 -2.72 17.46 -4.65
N PHE A 341 -3.30 18.66 -4.49
CA PHE A 341 -3.99 19.07 -3.25
C PHE A 341 -5.39 18.47 -3.08
N VAL A 342 -5.92 17.78 -4.10
CA VAL A 342 -7.19 17.02 -4.03
C VAL A 342 -6.91 15.54 -3.78
N ARG A 343 -5.72 15.03 -4.10
CA ARG A 343 -5.43 13.61 -3.96
C ARG A 343 -5.19 13.24 -2.50
N THR A 344 -5.81 12.15 -2.06
CA THR A 344 -5.55 11.51 -0.77
C THR A 344 -5.24 10.02 -0.90
N GLN A 345 -5.58 9.41 -2.05
CA GLN A 345 -5.40 7.99 -2.31
C GLN A 345 -4.80 7.74 -3.71
N TYR A 346 -3.94 6.73 -3.86
CA TYR A 346 -3.63 6.15 -5.17
C TYR A 346 -4.48 4.91 -5.48
N LEU A 347 -4.80 4.14 -4.43
CA LEU A 347 -5.52 2.88 -4.54
C LEU A 347 -6.99 3.07 -4.89
N SER A 348 -7.51 2.22 -5.78
CA SER A 348 -8.96 2.06 -5.98
C SER A 348 -9.64 1.45 -4.75
N ILE A 349 -10.97 1.49 -4.69
CA ILE A 349 -11.75 0.90 -3.59
C ILE A 349 -11.45 -0.60 -3.43
N SER A 350 -11.38 -1.36 -4.54
CA SER A 350 -11.02 -2.79 -4.49
C SER A 350 -9.61 -3.02 -3.92
N GLN A 351 -8.66 -2.14 -4.24
CA GLN A 351 -7.28 -2.24 -3.73
C GLN A 351 -7.20 -1.87 -2.25
N GLN A 352 -7.94 -0.86 -1.82
CA GLN A 352 -8.07 -0.51 -0.40
C GLN A 352 -8.67 -1.67 0.40
N LEU A 353 -9.72 -2.33 -0.11
CA LEU A 353 -10.31 -3.51 0.51
C LEU A 353 -9.30 -4.67 0.63
N ALA A 354 -8.52 -4.92 -0.42
CA ALA A 354 -7.48 -5.95 -0.41
C ALA A 354 -6.30 -5.64 0.54
N LEU A 355 -6.03 -4.35 0.78
CA LEU A 355 -5.08 -3.90 1.80
C LEU A 355 -5.64 -4.05 3.23
N GLY A 356 -6.94 -4.31 3.38
CA GLY A 356 -7.60 -4.55 4.68
C GLY A 356 -8.45 -3.38 5.18
N ILE A 357 -8.62 -2.32 4.40
CA ILE A 357 -9.48 -1.17 4.74
C ILE A 357 -10.95 -1.63 4.84
N ARG A 358 -11.65 -1.23 5.90
CA ARG A 358 -13.09 -1.50 6.09
C ARG A 358 -13.89 -0.25 6.47
N PHE A 359 -13.26 0.92 6.60
CA PHE A 359 -13.95 2.19 6.74
C PHE A 359 -13.67 3.08 5.52
N PHE A 360 -14.72 3.59 4.90
CA PHE A 360 -14.64 4.47 3.73
C PHE A 360 -15.30 5.80 4.02
N ASP A 361 -14.53 6.88 3.99
CA ASP A 361 -15.06 8.24 3.95
C ASP A 361 -15.40 8.64 2.51
N LEU A 362 -16.69 8.81 2.24
CA LEU A 362 -17.25 9.15 0.93
C LEU A 362 -17.88 10.54 0.99
N ARG A 363 -17.26 11.49 0.30
CA ARG A 363 -17.82 12.83 0.07
C ARG A 363 -18.59 12.84 -1.24
N LEU A 364 -19.89 13.07 -1.15
CA LEU A 364 -20.79 12.97 -2.30
C LEU A 364 -21.48 14.30 -2.55
N ARG A 365 -21.88 14.52 -3.81
CA ARG A 365 -22.89 15.53 -4.17
C ARG A 365 -23.96 14.89 -5.03
N ARG A 366 -25.18 15.40 -4.92
CA ARG A 366 -26.27 15.07 -5.83
C ARG A 366 -26.08 15.84 -7.13
N HIS A 367 -26.04 15.13 -8.25
CA HIS A 367 -25.95 15.74 -9.57
C HIS A 367 -27.36 16.01 -10.15
N LYS A 368 -27.42 16.70 -11.30
CA LYS A 368 -28.68 17.15 -11.92
C LYS A 368 -29.57 16.00 -12.39
N ASP A 369 -28.98 14.86 -12.69
CA ASP A 369 -29.65 13.60 -13.04
C ASP A 369 -30.27 12.88 -11.81
N GLY A 370 -30.05 13.40 -10.61
CA GLY A 370 -30.54 12.83 -9.35
C GLY A 370 -29.63 11.77 -8.73
N GLN A 371 -28.55 11.38 -9.42
CA GLN A 371 -27.57 10.42 -8.91
C GLN A 371 -26.53 11.09 -7.99
N LEU A 372 -25.79 10.26 -7.27
CA LEU A 372 -24.73 10.67 -6.37
C LEU A 372 -23.36 10.42 -7.00
N TYR A 373 -22.48 11.40 -6.93
CA TYR A 373 -21.11 11.32 -7.43
C TYR A 373 -20.11 11.75 -6.36
N CYS A 374 -18.89 11.24 -6.45
CA CYS A 374 -17.81 11.54 -5.52
C CYS A 374 -17.17 12.90 -5.80
N TYR A 375 -16.90 13.64 -4.73
CA TYR A 375 -16.26 14.96 -4.74
C TYR A 375 -15.19 15.04 -3.65
N HIS A 376 -14.29 16.01 -3.76
CA HIS A 376 -13.44 16.43 -2.65
C HIS A 376 -13.20 17.94 -2.75
N GLY A 377 -13.63 18.69 -1.74
CA GLY A 377 -13.46 20.15 -1.71
C GLY A 377 -14.17 20.86 -2.87
N GLY A 378 -15.31 20.31 -3.31
CA GLY A 378 -16.07 20.78 -4.46
C GLY A 378 -15.55 20.41 -5.85
N ILE A 379 -14.46 19.65 -5.92
CA ILE A 379 -13.90 19.14 -7.18
C ILE A 379 -14.44 17.71 -7.43
N PRO A 380 -15.05 17.42 -8.60
CA PRO A 380 -15.51 16.08 -8.93
C PRO A 380 -14.35 15.12 -9.16
N ILE A 381 -14.50 13.89 -8.66
CA ILE A 381 -13.53 12.81 -8.87
C ILE A 381 -13.71 12.17 -10.25
N ASP A 382 -12.60 11.82 -10.92
CA ASP A 382 -12.56 11.24 -12.28
C ASP A 382 -13.26 12.10 -13.36
N TYR A 383 -13.14 13.43 -13.25
CA TYR A 383 -13.63 14.35 -14.28
C TYR A 383 -12.99 14.05 -15.66
N PRO A 384 -13.75 14.07 -16.77
CA PRO A 384 -15.17 14.46 -16.91
C PRO A 384 -16.16 13.29 -16.80
N LYS A 385 -15.71 12.07 -16.45
CA LYS A 385 -16.58 10.89 -16.36
C LYS A 385 -17.42 10.88 -15.08
N TYR A 386 -16.91 11.49 -14.01
CA TYR A 386 -17.48 11.51 -12.66
C TYR A 386 -17.59 10.11 -12.06
N LEU A 387 -16.89 9.86 -10.95
CA LEU A 387 -17.01 8.59 -10.22
C LEU A 387 -18.35 8.53 -9.47
N SER A 388 -19.28 7.67 -9.92
CA SER A 388 -20.59 7.51 -9.29
C SER A 388 -20.50 6.73 -7.98
N PHE A 389 -21.41 7.02 -7.05
CA PHE A 389 -21.57 6.26 -5.82
C PHE A 389 -21.91 4.78 -6.09
N GLU A 390 -22.71 4.52 -7.13
CA GLU A 390 -23.05 3.16 -7.57
C GLU A 390 -21.78 2.35 -7.92
N SER A 391 -20.88 2.89 -8.75
CA SER A 391 -19.64 2.19 -9.11
C SER A 391 -18.71 1.95 -7.92
N VAL A 392 -18.69 2.87 -6.95
CA VAL A 392 -17.95 2.69 -5.68
C VAL A 392 -18.53 1.54 -4.87
N MET A 393 -19.85 1.50 -4.71
CA MET A 393 -20.52 0.44 -3.96
C MET A 393 -20.43 -0.92 -4.69
N ASP A 394 -20.46 -0.95 -6.02
CA ASP A 394 -20.26 -2.18 -6.80
C ASP A 394 -18.88 -2.81 -6.56
N ALA A 395 -17.83 -2.00 -6.44
CA ALA A 395 -16.51 -2.49 -6.07
C ALA A 395 -16.49 -3.14 -4.67
N ILE A 396 -17.23 -2.55 -3.73
CA ILE A 396 -17.40 -3.07 -2.37
C ILE A 396 -18.21 -4.38 -2.37
N TRP A 397 -19.31 -4.43 -3.12
CA TRP A 397 -20.13 -5.63 -3.24
C TRP A 397 -19.38 -6.75 -3.95
N SER A 398 -18.60 -6.44 -4.99
CA SER A 398 -17.78 -7.44 -5.67
C SER A 398 -16.77 -8.09 -4.73
N PHE A 399 -16.16 -7.30 -3.84
CA PHE A 399 -15.22 -7.80 -2.83
C PHE A 399 -15.91 -8.64 -1.74
N MET A 400 -17.04 -8.16 -1.20
CA MET A 400 -17.79 -8.89 -0.16
C MET A 400 -18.62 -10.05 -0.71
N SER A 401 -18.67 -10.22 -2.03
CA SER A 401 -19.40 -11.30 -2.67
C SER A 401 -18.82 -12.65 -2.23
N PRO A 402 -19.67 -13.64 -1.92
CA PRO A 402 -19.23 -14.96 -1.51
C PRO A 402 -18.63 -15.82 -2.65
N GLY A 403 -18.44 -15.24 -3.85
CA GLY A 403 -17.90 -15.90 -5.04
C GLY A 403 -18.91 -15.99 -6.18
N ALA A 404 -18.51 -16.61 -7.31
CA ALA A 404 -19.38 -16.75 -8.48
C ALA A 404 -20.44 -17.83 -8.27
N ASN A 405 -21.72 -17.43 -8.36
CA ASN A 405 -22.94 -18.24 -8.49
C ASN A 405 -22.80 -19.71 -8.03
N PRO A 406 -22.91 -20.01 -6.73
CA PRO A 406 -23.13 -21.38 -6.32
C PRO A 406 -24.46 -21.87 -6.91
N GLU A 407 -24.47 -23.09 -7.45
CA GLU A 407 -25.69 -23.71 -7.99
C GLU A 407 -26.75 -23.93 -6.90
N ASP A 408 -26.33 -23.95 -5.63
CA ASP A 408 -27.16 -24.12 -4.44
C ASP A 408 -26.88 -23.03 -3.39
N ALA A 409 -27.93 -22.45 -2.80
CA ALA A 409 -27.81 -21.43 -1.75
C ALA A 409 -27.15 -21.96 -0.45
N SER A 410 -27.15 -23.28 -0.24
CA SER A 410 -26.47 -23.93 0.88
C SER A 410 -24.95 -24.04 0.72
N ASP A 411 -24.43 -23.82 -0.49
CA ASP A 411 -22.99 -23.84 -0.81
C ASP A 411 -22.35 -22.44 -0.80
N VAL A 412 -23.11 -21.40 -0.46
CA VAL A 412 -22.59 -20.02 -0.35
C VAL A 412 -21.69 -19.93 0.89
N PRO A 413 -20.37 -19.62 0.74
CA PRO A 413 -19.51 -19.37 1.90
C PRO A 413 -20.09 -18.30 2.81
N PRO A 414 -19.87 -18.40 4.14
CA PRO A 414 -20.36 -17.38 5.06
C PRO A 414 -19.75 -16.03 4.69
N LEU A 415 -20.59 -15.00 4.67
CA LEU A 415 -20.12 -13.63 4.56
C LEU A 415 -19.34 -13.32 5.84
N THR A 416 -18.09 -12.90 5.71
CA THR A 416 -17.18 -12.68 6.84
C THR A 416 -16.93 -11.21 7.10
N GLU A 417 -16.92 -10.38 6.07
CA GLU A 417 -16.52 -8.98 6.18
C GLU A 417 -17.73 -8.04 6.35
N THR A 418 -17.52 -6.87 6.94
CA THR A 418 -18.46 -5.74 6.92
C THR A 418 -17.68 -4.47 6.61
N VAL A 419 -18.34 -3.47 6.04
CA VAL A 419 -17.74 -2.15 5.81
C VAL A 419 -18.54 -1.05 6.47
N LEU A 420 -17.84 -0.01 6.90
CA LEU A 420 -18.41 1.21 7.45
C LEU A 420 -18.35 2.30 6.38
N ILE A 421 -19.51 2.80 5.96
CA ILE A 421 -19.61 3.81 4.91
C ILE A 421 -20.02 5.13 5.55
N SER A 422 -19.04 6.01 5.72
CA SER A 422 -19.23 7.39 6.14
C SER A 422 -19.60 8.22 4.92
N ILE A 423 -20.81 8.77 4.89
CA ILE A 423 -21.24 9.66 3.81
C ILE A 423 -21.31 11.08 4.33
N ASN A 424 -20.62 11.99 3.64
CA ASN A 424 -20.73 13.43 3.80
C ASN A 424 -21.36 14.06 2.54
N ASN A 425 -22.16 15.12 2.74
CA ASN A 425 -22.60 15.96 1.63
C ASN A 425 -21.56 17.07 1.42
N ASP A 426 -20.86 17.02 0.30
CA ASP A 426 -19.81 18.00 -0.04
C ASP A 426 -20.40 19.28 -0.64
N ASP A 427 -21.73 19.38 -0.82
CA ASP A 427 -22.44 20.58 -1.26
C ASP A 427 -22.88 21.44 -0.07
N HIS A 428 -22.16 22.53 0.16
CA HIS A 428 -22.42 23.52 1.22
C HIS A 428 -23.26 24.71 0.75
N SER A 429 -23.96 24.60 -0.39
CA SER A 429 -24.82 25.66 -0.89
C SER A 429 -25.99 25.96 0.06
N LYS A 430 -26.49 27.20 -0.01
CA LYS A 430 -27.67 27.62 0.75
C LYS A 430 -28.91 26.80 0.36
N GLU A 431 -29.04 26.42 -0.91
CA GLU A 431 -30.14 25.59 -1.39
C GLU A 431 -30.18 24.23 -0.68
N GLN A 432 -29.03 23.54 -0.57
CA GLN A 432 -28.94 22.28 0.17
C GLN A 432 -29.14 22.48 1.67
N THR A 433 -28.60 23.55 2.24
CA THR A 433 -28.74 23.83 3.68
C THR A 433 -30.19 24.12 4.07
N ASP A 434 -30.93 24.85 3.23
CA ASP A 434 -32.34 25.18 3.46
C ASP A 434 -33.27 23.98 3.18
N ASN A 435 -32.85 23.01 2.37
CA ASN A 435 -33.64 21.82 2.02
C ASN A 435 -32.81 20.50 2.03
N PRO A 436 -32.39 20.01 3.22
CA PRO A 436 -31.52 18.83 3.33
C PRO A 436 -32.22 17.51 2.95
N ALA A 437 -33.55 17.50 2.84
CA ALA A 437 -34.34 16.32 2.47
C ALA A 437 -33.96 15.76 1.10
N VAL A 438 -33.53 16.61 0.16
CA VAL A 438 -33.20 16.22 -1.22
C VAL A 438 -31.97 15.33 -1.29
N PHE A 439 -30.89 15.69 -0.58
CA PHE A 439 -29.71 14.84 -0.52
C PHE A 439 -29.99 13.57 0.30
N TYR A 440 -30.72 13.70 1.42
CA TYR A 440 -31.12 12.56 2.25
C TYR A 440 -31.96 11.53 1.47
N SER A 441 -32.90 11.97 0.64
CA SER A 441 -33.69 11.07 -0.22
C SER A 441 -32.83 10.41 -1.28
N SER A 442 -31.91 11.13 -1.93
CA SER A 442 -31.00 10.55 -2.93
C SER A 442 -30.11 9.43 -2.36
N VAL A 443 -29.62 9.58 -1.11
CA VAL A 443 -28.88 8.50 -0.45
C VAL A 443 -29.81 7.33 -0.10
N SER A 444 -31.02 7.62 0.41
CA SER A 444 -32.01 6.60 0.73
C SER A 444 -32.43 5.78 -0.50
N ASP A 445 -32.62 6.44 -1.64
CA ASP A 445 -32.99 5.83 -2.91
C ASP A 445 -31.87 4.93 -3.45
N ALA A 446 -30.61 5.38 -3.38
CA ALA A 446 -29.44 4.59 -3.77
C ALA A 446 -29.25 3.33 -2.88
N ILE A 447 -29.55 3.44 -1.59
CA ILE A 447 -29.56 2.30 -0.67
C ILE A 447 -30.69 1.34 -1.03
N ALA A 448 -31.91 1.86 -1.24
CA ALA A 448 -33.09 1.05 -1.56
C ALA A 448 -32.99 0.36 -2.92
N SER A 449 -32.27 0.93 -3.88
CA SER A 449 -32.02 0.32 -5.19
C SER A 449 -30.96 -0.78 -5.16
N THR A 450 -30.21 -0.93 -4.06
CA THR A 450 -29.18 -1.97 -3.94
C THR A 450 -29.85 -3.36 -3.87
N PRO A 451 -29.59 -4.26 -4.85
CA PRO A 451 -30.19 -5.58 -4.83
C PRO A 451 -29.68 -6.41 -3.64
N PRO A 452 -30.50 -7.30 -3.04
CA PRO A 452 -30.02 -8.18 -1.98
C PRO A 452 -28.98 -9.18 -2.52
N TRP A 453 -28.30 -9.88 -1.61
CA TRP A 453 -27.55 -11.08 -1.95
C TRP A 453 -28.48 -12.19 -2.47
N PRO A 454 -27.96 -13.23 -3.18
CA PRO A 454 -28.76 -14.34 -3.67
C PRO A 454 -29.58 -15.07 -2.58
N ASN A 455 -29.09 -15.07 -1.33
CA ASN A 455 -29.79 -15.63 -0.17
C ASN A 455 -30.90 -14.72 0.40
N GLY A 456 -31.21 -13.59 -0.26
CA GLY A 456 -32.22 -12.62 0.17
C GLY A 456 -31.74 -11.60 1.21
N GLN A 457 -30.50 -11.71 1.72
CA GLN A 457 -29.96 -10.78 2.70
C GLN A 457 -29.75 -9.38 2.08
N HIS A 458 -30.28 -8.34 2.75
CA HIS A 458 -29.99 -6.95 2.41
C HIS A 458 -28.51 -6.61 2.59
N ARG A 459 -27.96 -5.79 1.68
CA ARG A 459 -26.54 -5.38 1.70
C ARG A 459 -26.25 -4.15 2.56
N TRP A 460 -27.27 -3.54 3.16
CA TRP A 460 -27.14 -2.36 4.00
C TRP A 460 -27.70 -2.61 5.40
N TYR A 461 -27.03 -2.03 6.40
CA TYR A 461 -27.55 -1.81 7.73
C TYR A 461 -27.70 -0.30 7.94
N THR A 462 -28.96 0.14 8.02
CA THR A 462 -29.33 1.56 8.12
C THR A 462 -30.04 1.91 9.42
N GLU A 463 -30.14 0.97 10.36
CA GLU A 463 -30.68 1.30 11.67
C GLU A 463 -29.73 2.28 12.41
N PRO A 464 -30.26 3.26 13.14
CA PRO A 464 -29.46 4.22 13.89
C PRO A 464 -28.96 3.65 15.22
N LEU A 465 -28.51 2.39 15.22
CA LEU A 465 -28.05 1.64 16.39
C LEU A 465 -26.63 1.10 16.13
N THR A 466 -25.90 0.75 17.21
CA THR A 466 -24.60 0.07 17.07
C THR A 466 -24.84 -1.41 16.83
N PRO A 467 -24.49 -1.96 15.66
CA PRO A 467 -24.69 -3.37 15.38
C PRO A 467 -23.62 -4.25 16.03
N LYS A 468 -23.95 -5.51 16.28
CA LYS A 468 -22.95 -6.57 16.49
C LYS A 468 -22.38 -7.02 15.15
N LEU A 469 -21.16 -7.53 15.15
CA LEU A 469 -20.49 -7.96 13.91
C LEU A 469 -21.30 -9.01 13.15
N GLY A 470 -21.82 -10.03 13.84
CA GLY A 470 -22.62 -11.09 13.22
C GLY A 470 -23.86 -10.58 12.48
N ASP A 471 -24.47 -9.48 12.96
CA ASP A 471 -25.66 -8.90 12.35
C ASP A 471 -25.37 -8.16 11.03
N VAL A 472 -24.10 -7.79 10.79
CA VAL A 472 -23.67 -6.95 9.67
C VAL A 472 -22.61 -7.55 8.78
N ARG A 473 -22.22 -8.82 8.99
CA ARG A 473 -21.41 -9.51 7.98
C ARG A 473 -22.14 -9.55 6.64
N GLY A 474 -21.44 -9.18 5.58
CA GLY A 474 -22.00 -8.99 4.25
C GLY A 474 -22.82 -7.72 4.08
N LYS A 475 -22.79 -6.77 5.04
CA LYS A 475 -23.51 -5.50 4.96
C LYS A 475 -22.56 -4.31 5.07
N ALA A 476 -22.93 -3.21 4.44
CA ALA A 476 -22.40 -1.89 4.72
C ALA A 476 -23.22 -1.23 5.85
N VAL A 477 -22.54 -0.72 6.88
CA VAL A 477 -23.13 0.08 7.96
C VAL A 477 -23.05 1.56 7.58
N LEU A 478 -24.20 2.26 7.56
CA LEU A 478 -24.26 3.68 7.22
C LEU A 478 -23.89 4.57 8.41
N LEU A 479 -22.86 5.41 8.24
CA LEU A 479 -22.51 6.50 9.13
C LEU A 479 -22.85 7.83 8.41
N ARG A 480 -23.82 8.58 8.94
CA ARG A 480 -24.39 9.76 8.26
C ARG A 480 -23.78 11.05 8.78
N ARG A 481 -22.96 11.74 7.97
CA ARG A 481 -22.39 13.07 8.28
C ARG A 481 -23.19 14.25 7.72
N TYR A 482 -24.29 13.99 7.02
CA TYR A 482 -25.17 15.00 6.42
C TYR A 482 -26.48 15.16 7.19
N ALA A 483 -27.13 16.31 7.10
CA ALA A 483 -28.44 16.54 7.72
C ALA A 483 -29.52 15.63 7.11
N GLY A 484 -30.40 15.08 7.96
CA GLY A 484 -31.52 14.26 7.49
C GLY A 484 -32.77 15.06 7.15
N ASP A 485 -33.79 14.37 6.62
CA ASP A 485 -35.10 14.97 6.37
C ASP A 485 -35.72 15.47 7.71
N PRO A 486 -36.03 16.77 7.83
CA PRO A 486 -36.58 17.34 9.06
C PRO A 486 -37.98 16.80 9.40
N THR A 487 -38.71 16.24 8.44
CA THR A 487 -40.04 15.64 8.64
C THR A 487 -39.97 14.26 9.30
N ILE A 488 -38.83 13.58 9.22
CA ILE A 488 -38.58 12.28 9.84
C ILE A 488 -38.01 12.49 11.25
N GLN A 489 -38.56 11.77 12.23
CA GLN A 489 -38.09 11.81 13.61
C GLN A 489 -36.58 11.47 13.67
N PRO A 490 -35.76 12.20 14.45
CA PRO A 490 -34.32 11.98 14.50
C PRO A 490 -33.90 10.53 14.77
N THR A 491 -34.64 9.80 15.62
CA THR A 491 -34.39 8.40 15.96
C THR A 491 -34.85 7.39 14.89
N ALA A 492 -35.56 7.85 13.86
CA ALA A 492 -36.04 7.04 12.74
C ALA A 492 -35.28 7.32 11.42
N ARG A 493 -34.33 8.25 11.44
CA ARG A 493 -33.48 8.56 10.28
C ARG A 493 -32.47 7.43 10.07
N GLN A 494 -32.14 7.16 8.81
CA GLN A 494 -31.19 6.13 8.44
C GLN A 494 -29.76 6.47 8.89
N GLY A 495 -29.06 5.45 9.37
CA GLY A 495 -27.65 5.46 9.74
C GLY A 495 -27.34 6.02 11.12
N ILE A 496 -26.14 5.74 11.61
CA ILE A 496 -25.59 6.34 12.83
C ILE A 496 -25.39 7.84 12.57
N ASP A 497 -26.03 8.69 13.38
CA ASP A 497 -26.06 10.14 13.16
C ASP A 497 -24.76 10.82 13.59
N LEU A 498 -23.97 11.26 12.62
CA LEU A 498 -22.76 12.06 12.82
C LEU A 498 -22.89 13.48 12.27
N SER A 499 -24.11 13.97 12.02
CA SER A 499 -24.35 15.29 11.42
C SER A 499 -24.02 16.48 12.33
N ALA A 500 -23.76 16.23 13.61
CA ALA A 500 -23.24 17.22 14.57
C ALA A 500 -21.71 17.31 14.57
N TRP A 501 -21.06 16.91 13.47
CA TRP A 501 -19.60 16.95 13.30
C TRP A 501 -19.07 18.37 13.45
N LEU A 502 -18.06 18.56 14.31
CA LEU A 502 -17.40 19.85 14.48
C LEU A 502 -16.25 20.00 13.49
N ASP A 503 -16.15 21.17 12.85
CA ASP A 503 -15.07 21.46 11.92
C ASP A 503 -13.73 21.67 12.64
N ASP A 504 -12.65 21.11 12.06
CA ASP A 504 -11.25 21.27 12.47
C ASP A 504 -11.01 21.13 13.99
N ASN A 505 -11.56 20.08 14.60
CA ASN A 505 -11.57 19.90 16.05
C ASN A 505 -10.74 18.68 16.52
N PRO A 506 -9.78 18.86 17.44
CA PRO A 506 -8.89 17.79 17.89
C PRO A 506 -9.50 16.79 18.89
N ASP A 507 -10.63 17.10 19.54
CA ASP A 507 -11.24 16.23 20.55
C ASP A 507 -12.69 16.66 20.83
N PHE A 508 -13.65 15.93 20.27
CA PHE A 508 -15.08 16.21 20.51
C PHE A 508 -15.91 14.93 20.58
N THR A 509 -17.13 15.05 21.09
CA THR A 509 -18.05 13.92 21.26
C THR A 509 -19.41 14.27 20.66
N ILE A 510 -19.92 13.38 19.82
CA ILE A 510 -21.30 13.38 19.35
C ILE A 510 -22.09 12.37 20.18
N VAL A 511 -23.24 12.80 20.70
CA VAL A 511 -24.26 11.90 21.26
C VAL A 511 -25.44 11.89 20.28
N THR A 512 -25.70 10.75 19.65
CA THR A 512 -26.77 10.61 18.66
C THR A 512 -28.15 10.73 19.31
N PRO A 513 -29.23 10.99 18.55
CA PRO A 513 -30.59 10.91 19.07
C PRO A 513 -30.92 9.56 19.72
N THR A 514 -30.28 8.47 19.25
CA THR A 514 -30.40 7.10 19.79
C THR A 514 -29.42 6.80 20.93
N GLN A 515 -28.78 7.81 21.51
CA GLN A 515 -27.85 7.72 22.65
C GLN A 515 -26.57 6.92 22.38
N ILE A 516 -26.16 6.79 21.11
CA ILE A 516 -24.81 6.33 20.78
C ILE A 516 -23.85 7.48 21.03
N ARG A 517 -22.74 7.21 21.69
CA ARG A 517 -21.67 8.18 21.87
C ARG A 517 -20.52 7.87 20.93
N ILE A 518 -20.05 8.89 20.22
CA ILE A 518 -18.93 8.83 19.29
C ILE A 518 -17.94 9.91 19.67
N ARG A 519 -16.71 9.53 20.00
CA ARG A 519 -15.60 10.44 20.25
C ARG A 519 -14.75 10.56 18.98
N LEU A 520 -14.41 11.77 18.59
CA LEU A 520 -13.76 12.07 17.32
C LEU A 520 -12.54 12.99 17.48
N GLN A 521 -11.55 12.77 16.62
CA GLN A 521 -10.43 13.67 16.37
C GLN A 521 -10.38 13.93 14.86
N ASP A 522 -10.63 15.19 14.49
CA ASP A 522 -10.59 15.65 13.10
C ASP A 522 -9.96 17.05 13.02
N LYS A 523 -8.76 17.20 13.59
CA LYS A 523 -7.90 18.38 13.39
C LYS A 523 -7.22 18.29 12.03
N TRP A 524 -7.89 18.73 10.97
CA TRP A 524 -7.42 18.54 9.60
C TRP A 524 -6.70 19.77 9.02
N LYS A 525 -6.96 20.99 9.53
CA LYS A 525 -6.43 22.23 8.92
C LYS A 525 -5.31 22.88 9.73
N PHE A 526 -4.14 23.10 9.14
CA PHE A 526 -3.08 23.92 9.73
C PHE A 526 -3.02 25.28 9.03
N ALA A 527 -3.79 26.23 9.59
CA ALA A 527 -4.09 27.52 8.97
C ALA A 527 -2.92 28.52 8.92
N HIS A 528 -1.77 28.22 9.51
CA HIS A 528 -0.60 29.10 9.49
C HIS A 528 0.60 28.34 8.94
N ARG A 529 1.57 29.07 8.36
CA ARG A 529 2.85 28.48 7.92
C ARG A 529 3.52 27.80 9.12
N ILE A 530 3.70 26.49 9.00
CA ILE A 530 4.28 25.63 10.01
C ILE A 530 5.26 24.68 9.32
N ALA A 531 6.42 24.46 9.92
CA ALA A 531 7.37 23.52 9.35
C ALA A 531 6.77 22.10 9.41
N LEU A 532 7.04 21.28 8.39
CA LEU A 532 6.45 19.93 8.29
C LEU A 532 6.64 19.11 9.57
N HIS A 533 7.82 19.16 10.19
CA HIS A 533 8.09 18.43 11.44
C HIS A 533 7.20 18.87 12.61
N ASP A 534 6.91 20.17 12.74
CA ASP A 534 6.02 20.69 13.79
C ASP A 534 4.56 20.33 13.52
N LEU A 535 4.14 20.36 12.24
CA LEU A 535 2.80 19.92 11.84
C LEU A 535 2.59 18.44 12.16
N ILE A 536 3.54 17.60 11.75
CA ILE A 536 3.52 16.17 11.99
C ILE A 536 3.53 15.86 13.48
N ALA A 537 4.37 16.55 14.27
CA ALA A 537 4.39 16.38 15.72
C ALA A 537 3.04 16.73 16.35
N SER A 538 2.48 17.90 16.01
CA SER A 538 1.18 18.34 16.55
C SER A 538 0.03 17.41 16.15
N LYS A 539 -0.05 17.01 14.88
CA LYS A 539 -1.07 16.05 14.43
C LYS A 539 -0.88 14.68 15.08
N GLY A 540 0.37 14.24 15.22
CA GLY A 540 0.79 13.03 15.91
C GLY A 540 0.25 12.96 17.34
N GLU A 541 0.35 14.04 18.12
CA GLU A 541 -0.18 14.10 19.48
C GLU A 541 -1.69 13.85 19.53
N PHE A 542 -2.46 14.48 18.64
CA PHE A 542 -3.92 14.27 18.60
C PHE A 542 -4.30 12.84 18.21
N VAL A 543 -3.58 12.26 17.23
CA VAL A 543 -3.80 10.88 16.80
C VAL A 543 -3.48 9.90 17.92
N GLN A 544 -2.33 10.05 18.58
CA GLN A 544 -1.89 9.18 19.67
C GLN A 544 -2.85 9.28 20.87
N LYS A 545 -3.25 10.49 21.25
CA LYS A 545 -4.22 10.71 22.34
C LYS A 545 -5.55 10.00 22.05
N MET A 546 -6.05 10.05 20.81
CA MET A 546 -7.29 9.35 20.47
C MET A 546 -7.14 7.81 20.51
N MET A 547 -5.98 7.28 20.10
CA MET A 547 -5.68 5.84 20.27
C MET A 547 -5.64 5.45 21.76
N GLU A 548 -5.01 6.27 22.61
CA GLU A 548 -4.98 6.07 24.07
C GLU A 548 -6.39 6.08 24.66
N ASN A 549 -7.23 7.05 24.26
CA ASN A 549 -8.62 7.12 24.70
C ASN A 549 -9.40 5.86 24.31
N ALA A 550 -9.25 5.39 23.08
CA ALA A 550 -9.94 4.19 22.60
C ALA A 550 -9.48 2.93 23.34
N SER A 551 -8.18 2.80 23.61
CA SER A 551 -7.59 1.63 24.28
C SER A 551 -7.90 1.59 25.79
N SER A 552 -7.98 2.76 26.44
CA SER A 552 -8.24 2.90 27.88
C SER A 552 -9.73 2.85 28.24
N GLY A 553 -10.63 3.10 27.28
CA GLY A 553 -12.09 3.09 27.46
C GLY A 553 -12.71 1.75 27.89
N SER A 554 -11.91 0.70 28.13
CA SER A 554 -12.32 -0.57 28.73
C SER A 554 -12.41 -0.52 30.27
N ALA A 555 -11.77 0.45 30.93
CA ALA A 555 -11.70 0.50 32.40
C ALA A 555 -12.92 1.12 33.08
N ASP A 556 -13.77 1.85 32.36
CA ASP A 556 -14.98 2.47 32.92
C ASP A 556 -16.23 1.65 32.55
N THR A 557 -16.78 0.93 33.54
CA THR A 557 -17.85 -0.08 33.35
C THR A 557 -19.20 0.49 32.88
N ASN A 558 -19.30 1.81 32.69
CA ASN A 558 -20.51 2.47 32.21
C ASN A 558 -20.57 2.63 30.67
N GLU A 559 -19.49 2.29 29.95
CA GLU A 559 -19.26 2.82 28.59
C GLU A 559 -18.82 1.80 27.51
N PRO A 560 -19.30 0.54 27.49
CA PRO A 560 -18.69 -0.56 26.73
C PRO A 560 -18.83 -0.48 25.19
N HIS A 561 -19.51 0.51 24.61
CA HIS A 561 -19.90 0.54 23.19
C HIS A 561 -19.56 1.83 22.43
N ASP A 562 -18.80 2.76 23.03
CA ASP A 562 -18.45 4.05 22.43
C ASP A 562 -17.72 3.92 21.09
N TRP A 563 -18.07 4.73 20.11
CA TRP A 563 -17.28 4.78 18.88
C TRP A 563 -16.10 5.75 19.05
N TYR A 564 -14.95 5.40 18.46
CA TYR A 564 -13.79 6.27 18.37
C TYR A 564 -13.42 6.42 16.90
N ILE A 565 -13.29 7.67 16.42
CA ILE A 565 -12.92 7.97 15.04
C ILE A 565 -11.74 8.92 15.03
N ASN A 566 -10.65 8.53 14.37
CA ASN A 566 -9.37 9.19 14.45
C ASN A 566 -8.80 9.43 13.04
N PHE A 567 -8.72 10.69 12.61
CA PHE A 567 -8.15 11.02 11.30
C PHE A 567 -6.65 11.29 11.44
N CYS A 568 -5.82 10.57 10.68
CA CYS A 568 -4.39 10.86 10.54
C CYS A 568 -4.12 11.93 9.48
N SER A 569 -5.08 12.17 8.58
CA SER A 569 -5.00 13.16 7.50
C SER A 569 -4.99 14.60 8.04
N ALA A 570 -4.30 15.47 7.30
CA ALA A 570 -4.28 16.91 7.51
C ALA A 570 -3.82 17.63 6.23
N VAL A 571 -3.92 18.96 6.24
CA VAL A 571 -3.43 19.84 5.18
C VAL A 571 -2.87 21.13 5.78
N GLY A 572 -1.78 21.66 5.21
CA GLY A 572 -1.33 23.03 5.48
C GLY A 572 -2.08 24.02 4.57
N ASP A 573 -2.50 25.19 5.07
CA ASP A 573 -3.30 26.15 4.28
C ASP A 573 -2.53 26.69 3.06
N PRO A 574 -2.91 26.28 1.83
CA PRO A 574 -2.14 26.59 0.63
C PRO A 574 -2.44 28.00 0.08
N ALA A 575 -3.54 28.64 0.49
CA ALA A 575 -4.04 29.84 -0.17
C ALA A 575 -3.40 31.13 0.37
N GLU A 576 -3.09 31.21 1.67
CA GLU A 576 -2.66 32.45 2.32
C GLU A 576 -1.17 32.49 2.72
N HIS A 577 -0.52 31.34 2.91
CA HIS A 577 0.74 31.30 3.67
C HIS A 577 1.91 30.51 3.03
N GLY A 578 1.73 29.94 1.83
CA GLY A 578 2.83 29.63 0.92
C GLY A 578 3.72 28.41 1.22
N GLU A 579 3.46 27.62 2.27
CA GLU A 579 4.04 26.28 2.40
C GLU A 579 2.95 25.22 2.40
N ILE A 580 2.84 24.52 1.26
CA ILE A 580 1.89 23.44 1.05
C ILE A 580 2.45 22.19 1.73
N ALA A 581 2.00 21.87 2.94
CA ALA A 581 2.10 20.49 3.42
C ALA A 581 0.98 19.70 2.73
N GLU A 582 1.28 19.17 1.53
CA GLU A 582 0.36 18.31 0.78
C GLU A 582 0.02 17.06 1.60
N ALA A 583 -1.20 16.53 1.42
CA ALA A 583 -1.66 15.31 2.09
C ALA A 583 -0.63 14.17 1.98
N LYS A 584 0.00 14.01 0.81
CA LYS A 584 1.05 13.01 0.58
C LYS A 584 2.28 13.22 1.45
N TRP A 585 2.77 14.46 1.57
CA TRP A 585 3.94 14.75 2.40
C TRP A 585 3.63 14.56 3.88
N ILE A 586 2.39 14.85 4.28
CA ILE A 586 1.92 14.61 5.64
C ILE A 586 1.83 13.11 5.92
N ALA A 587 1.31 12.31 4.99
CA ALA A 587 1.15 10.88 5.16
C ALA A 587 2.49 10.11 5.12
N VAL A 588 3.28 10.35 4.07
CA VAL A 588 4.48 9.55 3.73
C VAL A 588 5.76 10.14 4.32
N GLY A 589 5.85 11.48 4.36
CA GLY A 589 7.05 12.23 4.72
C GLY A 589 7.64 13.01 3.55
N ALA A 590 8.50 13.98 3.86
CA ALA A 590 9.22 14.78 2.87
C ALA A 590 10.50 15.42 3.42
N HIS A 591 11.31 15.98 2.52
CA HIS A 591 12.46 16.79 2.89
C HIS A 591 12.03 18.20 3.30
N SER A 592 12.48 18.66 4.48
CA SER A 592 12.29 20.05 4.91
C SER A 592 13.14 20.99 4.05
N GLN A 593 12.53 22.05 3.50
CA GLN A 593 13.24 23.02 2.65
C GLN A 593 14.29 23.87 3.40
N PHE A 594 14.19 24.00 4.72
CA PHE A 594 15.11 24.83 5.52
C PHE A 594 16.43 24.13 5.88
N ILE A 595 16.40 22.80 6.04
CA ILE A 595 17.54 22.02 6.57
C ILE A 595 17.90 20.85 5.65
N GLY A 596 17.09 20.55 4.62
CA GLY A 596 17.26 19.38 3.75
C GLY A 596 17.01 18.03 4.45
N LYS A 597 16.68 18.04 5.74
CA LYS A 597 16.47 16.84 6.56
C LYS A 597 15.17 16.13 6.19
N TRP A 598 15.21 14.80 6.12
CA TRP A 598 14.03 13.96 6.00
C TRP A 598 13.13 14.08 7.24
N VAL A 599 11.84 14.30 7.03
CA VAL A 599 10.79 14.30 8.06
C VAL A 599 9.84 13.14 7.76
N PRO A 600 9.77 12.11 8.62
CA PRO A 600 8.79 11.03 8.48
C PRO A 600 7.35 11.54 8.54
N GLY A 601 6.47 10.95 7.75
CA GLY A 601 5.04 11.28 7.76
C GLY A 601 4.24 10.53 8.83
N MET A 602 2.95 10.85 8.91
CA MET A 602 1.98 10.28 9.84
C MET A 602 1.85 8.76 9.73
N ASN A 603 1.95 8.17 8.53
CA ASN A 603 1.86 6.72 8.38
C ASN A 603 3.04 6.02 9.06
N VAL A 604 4.25 6.59 8.94
CA VAL A 604 5.47 6.05 9.58
C VAL A 604 5.38 6.21 11.09
N LEU A 605 5.09 7.42 11.57
CA LEU A 605 5.01 7.69 13.02
C LEU A 605 3.88 6.90 13.71
N SER A 606 2.74 6.76 13.05
CA SER A 606 1.64 5.95 13.60
C SER A 606 2.04 4.48 13.68
N ASN A 607 2.76 3.95 12.70
CA ASN A 607 3.26 2.58 12.75
C ASN A 607 4.28 2.37 13.87
N GLU A 608 5.24 3.27 14.04
CA GLU A 608 6.20 3.23 15.14
C GLU A 608 5.51 3.28 16.50
N TYR A 609 4.49 4.13 16.64
CA TYR A 609 3.69 4.23 17.85
C TYR A 609 2.91 2.93 18.13
N LEU A 610 2.29 2.33 17.10
CA LEU A 610 1.62 1.03 17.22
C LEU A 610 2.59 -0.08 17.61
N GLN A 611 3.77 -0.14 16.97
CA GLN A 611 4.79 -1.15 17.26
C GLN A 611 5.29 -1.04 18.71
N LYS A 612 5.47 0.18 19.22
CA LYS A 612 5.93 0.43 20.59
C LYS A 612 4.88 0.07 21.65
N ASN A 613 3.60 0.34 21.38
CA ASN A 613 2.56 0.32 22.42
C ASN A 613 1.56 -0.84 22.30
N TYR A 614 1.29 -1.36 21.10
CA TYR A 614 0.17 -2.27 20.80
C TYR A 614 0.55 -3.49 19.92
N GLY A 615 1.84 -3.81 19.76
CA GLY A 615 2.27 -4.97 18.96
C GLY A 615 1.87 -6.32 19.55
N ALA A 616 2.06 -7.42 18.79
CA ALA A 616 1.62 -8.79 19.13
C ALA A 616 1.98 -9.28 20.55
N THR A 617 3.04 -8.77 21.18
CA THR A 617 3.44 -9.13 22.55
C THR A 617 2.64 -8.39 23.64
N LYS A 618 1.80 -7.42 23.27
CA LYS A 618 1.01 -6.54 24.16
C LYS A 618 -0.45 -6.96 24.28
N GLY A 619 -0.91 -7.91 23.46
CA GLY A 619 -2.29 -8.40 23.43
C GLY A 619 -3.26 -7.44 22.73
N ARG A 620 -4.53 -7.86 22.67
CA ARG A 620 -5.61 -7.12 22.01
C ARG A 620 -5.77 -5.70 22.55
N ALA A 621 -5.85 -4.72 21.64
CA ALA A 621 -6.13 -3.32 21.92
C ALA A 621 -7.19 -2.77 20.96
N ARG A 622 -8.20 -2.10 21.51
CA ARG A 622 -9.23 -1.39 20.74
C ARG A 622 -8.76 0.03 20.47
N LEU A 623 -8.53 0.39 19.21
CA LEU A 623 -8.06 1.72 18.81
C LEU A 623 -9.11 2.52 18.04
N GLY A 624 -10.28 1.91 17.79
CA GLY A 624 -11.37 2.51 17.02
C GLY A 624 -11.08 2.57 15.52
N ILE A 625 -11.74 3.50 14.84
CA ILE A 625 -11.54 3.75 13.41
C ILE A 625 -10.32 4.66 13.26
N VAL A 626 -9.32 4.23 12.50
CA VAL A 626 -8.11 5.01 12.21
C VAL A 626 -8.02 5.28 10.72
N ASN A 627 -8.20 6.54 10.33
CA ASN A 627 -8.38 6.97 8.96
C ASN A 627 -7.07 7.51 8.35
N LEU A 628 -6.64 6.95 7.23
CA LEU A 628 -5.32 7.18 6.62
C LEU A 628 -5.43 7.83 5.24
N ASP A 629 -4.42 8.63 4.89
CA ASP A 629 -4.10 9.00 3.51
C ASP A 629 -2.96 8.10 3.01
N TYR A 630 -3.03 7.66 1.74
CA TYR A 630 -2.00 6.82 1.10
C TYR A 630 -1.54 5.62 1.97
N PRO A 631 -2.48 4.76 2.43
CA PRO A 631 -2.18 3.69 3.39
C PRO A 631 -1.14 2.66 2.92
N GLU A 632 -0.86 2.61 1.62
CA GLU A 632 0.15 1.76 0.99
C GLU A 632 1.57 2.35 0.99
N LEU A 633 1.74 3.61 1.42
CA LEU A 633 3.02 4.31 1.41
C LEU A 633 3.50 4.73 2.81
N PRO A 634 4.84 4.75 3.03
CA PRO A 634 5.87 4.19 2.14
C PRO A 634 5.77 2.65 2.08
N GLU A 635 6.28 2.02 1.01
CA GLU A 635 6.03 0.59 0.73
C GLU A 635 6.49 -0.37 1.83
N SER A 636 7.54 0.01 2.56
CA SER A 636 8.05 -0.79 3.69
C SER A 636 7.15 -0.73 4.93
N ASN A 637 6.18 0.17 4.96
CA ASN A 637 5.29 0.39 6.10
C ASN A 637 4.16 -0.65 6.13
N ASN A 638 3.78 -1.07 7.34
CA ASN A 638 2.71 -2.04 7.57
C ASN A 638 1.62 -1.54 8.52
N VAL A 639 1.42 -0.21 8.60
CA VAL A 639 0.45 0.45 9.52
C VAL A 639 -0.96 -0.17 9.46
N VAL A 640 -1.49 -0.47 8.26
CA VAL A 640 -2.82 -1.10 8.11
C VAL A 640 -2.84 -2.49 8.72
N ALA A 641 -1.81 -3.30 8.44
CA ALA A 641 -1.70 -4.62 9.03
C ALA A 641 -1.60 -4.52 10.56
N ARG A 642 -0.80 -3.61 11.12
CA ARG A 642 -0.67 -3.44 12.58
C ARG A 642 -1.96 -2.98 13.24
N LEU A 643 -2.73 -2.10 12.61
CA LEU A 643 -4.06 -1.73 13.09
C LEU A 643 -4.98 -2.95 13.16
N ILE A 644 -4.98 -3.80 12.13
CA ILE A 644 -5.77 -5.05 12.13
C ILE A 644 -5.28 -6.01 13.21
N GLU A 645 -3.97 -6.18 13.34
CA GLU A 645 -3.33 -7.07 14.33
C GLU A 645 -3.78 -6.76 15.75
N SER A 646 -3.99 -5.48 16.09
CA SER A 646 -4.46 -5.08 17.43
C SER A 646 -5.81 -5.69 17.86
N ASN A 647 -6.58 -6.28 16.93
CA ASN A 647 -7.81 -6.98 17.26
C ASN A 647 -7.60 -8.41 17.81
N PHE A 648 -6.41 -8.98 17.63
CA PHE A 648 -6.03 -10.35 18.02
C PHE A 648 -5.04 -10.32 19.18
#